data_AF-A0AAE9YP55-F1
#
_entry.id   AF-A0AAE9YP55-F1
#
_cell.length_a   1.000
_cell.length_b   1.000
_cell.length_c   1.000
_cell.angle_alpha   90.00
_cell.angle_beta   90.00
_cell.angle_gamma   90.00
#
_symmetry.space_group_name_H-M   'P 1'
#
loop_
_entity.id
_entity.type
_entity.pdbx_description
1 polymer ?
#
loop_
_entity_poly.entity_id
_entity_poly.type
_entity_poly.pdbx_seq_one_letter_code
_entity_poly.pdbx_strand_id
1 'polypeptide(L)'
;MEQPASVKYVLYTHYNYGEGDDFKTYRYASYLDYLKKSKFLKSLKQLTGPKAAELKKIKSFNDFEQVHNLKPLKDINSVKGFEDLAGLDDFKDFLAWAACRDFDFSFNFGQLRGVRYFKRHVKGLYSLLTSPAYEGNLIIFYAAGFSDCLNGIARGKSREDLLEQTYIRFSMELGKSLAEQVRTYPRLSARVRIITPIDLLDIFGRMNLATAENLHWWFIGKNKDIHYDTPKIVEAFLRLRMLGSGVPVFRLDYDVIFRGQENEQLSNLGLFKTIISCLRAYRLRMDEPGIATFLLSASYDTQALRPPENSKSFDAWRGAFATRVFPALPVVKGEIAIAKKSAGNEGQGSFAWERYAKKVFDPALARKFYGLNETGLALKGVSGIGKIGGNPAASIISGAMLCLSDGAILDLPPFSNFTLYVMWIDDHLKYSLHRELRHLSTFRSAVEPMLSDAKLDLVMVKKARAPIKDLPKYVFGTYLPTLLWGTVLDAWINSDPVVKYRRRDLTQAKQAIWDNLKREDCSKGVLAAALQSALEKGAFTKSDRNNLRDLLVEVGLKRITEVRRQWGKLTAGTGKSDGPGSKETFASIWAKGIVKDYFPSLAEKYQGIAHIGEEPLAVESMLTEIADLNQYQLHNDFSILVDDALEYIEWTLNWPKIVQVVRSVKQGKVKTDLSWVPDKPV
;
A
#
# COMPACT_ATOMS: atom_id res chain seq x y z
N MET A 1 -12.51 -37.42 15.06
CA MET A 1 -12.11 -36.06 14.62
C MET A 1 -12.35 -35.99 13.13
N GLU A 2 -13.23 -35.11 12.66
CA GLU A 2 -13.35 -34.83 11.21
C GLU A 2 -11.98 -34.39 10.69
N GLN A 3 -11.50 -35.00 9.60
CA GLN A 3 -10.27 -34.54 8.97
C GLN A 3 -10.46 -33.07 8.56
N PRO A 4 -9.50 -32.17 8.88
CA PRO A 4 -9.60 -30.79 8.45
C PRO A 4 -9.74 -30.75 6.93
N ALA A 5 -10.78 -30.08 6.46
CA ALA A 5 -11.10 -30.04 5.05
C ALA A 5 -9.91 -29.49 4.25
N SER A 6 -9.51 -30.19 3.19
CA SER A 6 -8.26 -29.90 2.46
C SER A 6 -8.19 -28.43 2.06
N VAL A 7 -7.08 -27.76 2.33
CA VAL A 7 -6.83 -26.35 1.94
C VAL A 7 -5.86 -26.38 0.77
N LYS A 8 -6.26 -25.84 -0.39
CA LYS A 8 -5.44 -25.81 -1.60
C LYS A 8 -4.65 -24.51 -1.74
N TYR A 9 -5.15 -23.42 -1.18
CA TYR A 9 -4.52 -22.10 -1.19
C TYR A 9 -4.98 -21.26 -0.01
N VAL A 10 -4.22 -20.19 0.25
CA VAL A 10 -4.60 -19.13 1.19
C VAL A 10 -4.60 -17.80 0.45
N LEU A 11 -5.68 -17.04 0.55
CA LEU A 11 -5.72 -15.64 0.15
C LEU A 11 -5.36 -14.77 1.35
N TYR A 12 -4.55 -13.75 1.12
CA TYR A 12 -4.24 -12.74 2.12
C TYR A 12 -4.66 -11.35 1.62
N THR A 13 -5.28 -10.56 2.50
CA THR A 13 -5.59 -9.17 2.22
C THR A 13 -5.54 -8.30 3.47
N HIS A 14 -5.15 -7.04 3.29
CA HIS A 14 -5.28 -5.98 4.30
C HIS A 14 -6.60 -5.24 4.07
N TYR A 15 -7.54 -5.38 5.00
CA TYR A 15 -8.86 -4.76 4.88
C TYR A 15 -8.88 -3.41 5.58
N ASN A 16 -9.02 -2.32 4.82
CA ASN A 16 -9.03 -0.95 5.35
C ASN A 16 -10.24 -0.12 4.85
N TYR A 17 -11.27 -0.77 4.29
CA TYR A 17 -12.43 -0.05 3.77
C TYR A 17 -13.18 0.66 4.91
N GLY A 18 -13.18 2.00 4.87
CA GLY A 18 -13.86 2.83 5.86
C GLY A 18 -13.22 2.84 7.24
N GLU A 19 -11.96 2.37 7.38
CA GLU A 19 -11.30 2.23 8.69
C GLU A 19 -11.33 3.51 9.55
N GLY A 20 -10.97 4.66 8.97
CA GLY A 20 -11.00 5.94 9.70
C GLY A 20 -12.40 6.39 10.09
N ASP A 21 -13.39 6.26 9.20
CA ASP A 21 -14.79 6.61 9.45
C ASP A 21 -15.41 5.69 10.53
N ASP A 22 -15.10 4.40 10.47
CA ASP A 22 -15.59 3.40 11.40
C ASP A 22 -14.99 3.59 12.79
N PHE A 23 -13.67 3.86 12.87
CA PHE A 23 -13.03 4.19 14.15
C PHE A 23 -13.60 5.48 14.74
N LYS A 24 -13.76 6.52 13.93
CA LYS A 24 -14.38 7.79 14.36
C LYS A 24 -15.78 7.55 14.94
N THR A 25 -16.59 6.74 14.26
CA THR A 25 -17.94 6.36 14.70
C THR A 25 -17.91 5.58 16.02
N TYR A 26 -17.02 4.60 16.17
CA TYR A 26 -16.84 3.84 17.41
C TYR A 26 -16.44 4.73 18.60
N ARG A 27 -15.47 5.61 18.38
CA ARG A 27 -14.99 6.55 19.40
C ARG A 27 -16.10 7.49 19.84
N TYR A 28 -16.84 8.07 18.90
CA TYR A 28 -17.98 8.94 19.19
C TYR A 28 -19.13 8.23 19.90
N ALA A 29 -19.40 6.98 19.56
CA ALA A 29 -20.35 6.16 20.31
C ALA A 29 -19.91 5.94 21.77
N SER A 30 -18.61 5.74 22.00
CA SER A 30 -18.05 5.58 23.35
C SER A 30 -18.17 6.87 24.17
N TYR A 31 -17.94 8.04 23.55
CA TYR A 31 -18.19 9.34 24.17
C TYR A 31 -19.66 9.54 24.53
N LEU A 32 -20.57 9.18 23.62
CA LEU A 32 -22.00 9.28 23.87
C LEU A 32 -22.44 8.37 25.03
N ASP A 33 -21.97 7.13 25.07
CA ASP A 33 -22.25 6.19 26.16
C ASP A 33 -21.69 6.72 27.51
N TYR A 34 -20.50 7.30 27.50
CA TYR A 34 -19.94 7.99 28.66
C TYR A 34 -20.81 9.18 29.09
N LEU A 35 -21.29 10.03 28.16
CA LEU A 35 -22.19 11.13 28.49
C LEU A 35 -23.52 10.66 29.10
N LYS A 36 -24.08 9.55 28.59
CA LYS A 36 -25.30 8.93 29.14
C LYS A 36 -25.09 8.41 30.57
N LYS A 37 -23.96 7.77 30.83
CA LYS A 37 -23.64 7.12 32.11
C LYS A 37 -23.05 8.07 33.14
N SER A 38 -22.41 9.15 32.71
CA SER A 38 -21.66 10.04 33.59
C SER A 38 -22.56 11.05 34.30
N LYS A 39 -22.10 11.48 35.48
CA LYS A 39 -22.56 12.72 36.10
C LYS A 39 -22.14 13.96 35.31
N PHE A 40 -21.59 13.89 34.09
CA PHE A 40 -21.09 15.05 33.35
C PHE A 40 -22.17 16.11 33.11
N LEU A 41 -23.38 15.69 32.72
CA LEU A 41 -24.54 16.59 32.65
C LEU A 41 -24.94 17.15 34.04
N LYS A 42 -24.63 16.43 35.13
CA LYS A 42 -24.81 16.90 36.52
C LYS A 42 -23.67 17.81 37.00
N SER A 43 -22.43 17.65 36.54
CA SER A 43 -21.27 18.50 36.88
C SER A 43 -21.21 19.77 36.04
N LEU A 44 -21.67 19.73 34.79
CA LEU A 44 -21.93 20.93 33.97
C LEU A 44 -22.96 21.85 34.65
N LYS A 45 -23.94 21.28 35.39
CA LYS A 45 -24.90 22.04 36.20
C LYS A 45 -24.29 22.68 37.46
N GLN A 46 -23.12 22.20 37.91
CA GLN A 46 -22.38 22.71 39.08
C GLN A 46 -21.39 23.83 38.72
N LEU A 47 -21.14 24.09 37.44
CA LEU A 47 -20.40 25.28 37.00
C LEU A 47 -21.16 26.55 37.46
N THR A 48 -20.42 27.54 37.95
CA THR A 48 -20.95 28.85 38.37
C THR A 48 -20.47 29.97 37.44
N GLY A 49 -21.23 31.06 37.37
CA GLY A 49 -20.96 32.21 36.49
C GLY A 49 -21.77 32.24 35.19
N PRO A 50 -21.69 33.34 34.41
CA PRO A 50 -22.55 33.59 33.24
C PRO A 50 -22.43 32.51 32.15
N LYS A 51 -21.29 31.82 32.08
CA LYS A 51 -21.04 30.71 31.14
C LYS A 51 -21.80 29.42 31.50
N ALA A 52 -22.10 29.20 32.78
CA ALA A 52 -22.89 28.06 33.22
C ALA A 52 -24.38 28.22 32.87
N ALA A 53 -24.86 29.45 32.69
CA ALA A 53 -26.23 29.73 32.29
C ALA A 53 -26.50 29.31 30.85
N GLU A 54 -25.52 29.38 29.94
CA GLU A 54 -25.65 28.88 28.56
C GLU A 54 -25.65 27.35 28.50
N LEU A 55 -24.74 26.70 29.23
CA LEU A 55 -24.67 25.23 29.29
C LEU A 55 -25.92 24.60 29.96
N LYS A 56 -26.57 25.33 30.89
CA LYS A 56 -27.85 24.91 31.50
C LYS A 56 -29.06 25.00 30.56
N LYS A 57 -28.95 25.71 29.42
CA LYS A 57 -30.00 25.75 28.38
C LYS A 57 -29.99 24.51 27.49
N ILE A 58 -28.92 23.72 27.55
CA ILE A 58 -28.78 22.48 26.77
C ILE A 58 -29.69 21.41 27.40
N LYS A 59 -30.79 21.10 26.71
CA LYS A 59 -31.75 20.05 27.07
C LYS A 59 -31.65 18.84 26.14
N SER A 60 -31.02 19.00 24.98
CA SER A 60 -30.80 18.01 23.93
C SER A 60 -29.45 18.24 23.23
N PHE A 61 -28.99 17.27 22.42
CA PHE A 61 -27.77 17.46 21.62
C PHE A 61 -27.94 18.54 20.53
N ASN A 62 -29.17 18.80 20.05
CA ASN A 62 -29.44 19.90 19.12
C ASN A 62 -29.21 21.29 19.75
N ASP A 63 -29.31 21.40 21.08
CA ASP A 63 -29.07 22.66 21.77
C ASP A 63 -27.56 23.00 21.83
N PHE A 64 -26.66 22.04 21.57
CA PHE A 64 -25.22 22.29 21.47
C PHE A 64 -24.84 23.04 20.18
N GLU A 65 -25.58 22.86 19.07
CA GLU A 65 -25.33 23.63 17.83
C GLU A 65 -25.53 25.14 18.03
N GLN A 66 -26.38 25.53 18.98
CA GLN A 66 -26.69 26.92 19.28
C GLN A 66 -25.67 27.57 20.23
N VAL A 67 -24.71 26.82 20.77
CA VAL A 67 -23.67 27.34 21.68
C VAL A 67 -22.54 27.96 20.85
N HIS A 68 -22.71 29.22 20.47
CA HIS A 68 -21.74 29.98 19.67
C HIS A 68 -20.37 30.22 20.35
N ASN A 69 -20.20 29.87 21.63
CA ASN A 69 -19.02 30.21 22.44
C ASN A 69 -18.40 29.00 23.18
N LEU A 70 -18.05 27.93 22.45
CA LEU A 70 -17.27 26.80 23.00
C LEU A 70 -15.76 27.09 23.20
N LYS A 71 -15.29 28.32 22.94
CA LYS A 71 -13.91 28.78 23.19
C LYS A 71 -13.32 28.47 24.59
N PRO A 72 -14.10 28.36 25.68
CA PRO A 72 -13.59 27.99 27.00
C PRO A 72 -13.23 26.51 27.18
N LEU A 73 -13.57 25.60 26.25
CA LEU A 73 -13.30 24.16 26.36
C LEU A 73 -11.85 23.76 26.01
N LYS A 74 -10.87 24.65 26.24
CA LYS A 74 -9.45 24.34 25.99
C LYS A 74 -8.94 23.14 26.79
N ASP A 75 -9.61 22.80 27.89
CA ASP A 75 -9.24 21.70 28.78
C ASP A 75 -10.10 20.43 28.59
N ILE A 76 -10.85 20.28 27.49
CA ILE A 76 -11.76 19.13 27.32
C ILE A 76 -11.03 17.77 27.32
N ASN A 77 -9.78 17.75 26.87
CA ASN A 77 -8.92 16.56 26.89
C ASN A 77 -8.53 16.13 28.33
N SER A 78 -8.78 16.97 29.34
CA SER A 78 -8.61 16.62 30.76
C SER A 78 -9.86 15.93 31.36
N VAL A 79 -10.97 15.90 30.62
CA VAL A 79 -12.19 15.23 31.05
C VAL A 79 -12.01 13.73 30.86
N LYS A 80 -12.16 12.99 31.96
CA LYS A 80 -12.14 11.52 31.91
C LYS A 80 -13.16 11.01 30.88
N GLY A 81 -12.79 10.08 30.02
CA GLY A 81 -13.60 9.56 28.91
C GLY A 81 -13.52 10.36 27.60
N PHE A 82 -12.75 11.44 27.55
CA PHE A 82 -12.51 12.29 26.36
C PHE A 82 -11.02 12.57 26.14
N GLU A 83 -10.14 11.79 26.77
CA GLU A 83 -8.69 12.02 26.79
C GLU A 83 -8.06 11.93 25.39
N ASP A 84 -8.70 11.20 24.47
CA ASP A 84 -8.26 10.99 23.08
C ASP A 84 -8.95 11.93 22.06
N LEU A 85 -9.61 13.00 22.52
CA LEU A 85 -10.05 14.08 21.62
C LEU A 85 -8.85 14.86 21.05
N ALA A 86 -8.83 15.02 19.73
CA ALA A 86 -7.77 15.77 19.07
C ALA A 86 -7.85 17.29 19.34
N GLY A 87 -8.99 17.77 19.86
CA GLY A 87 -9.21 19.17 20.22
C GLY A 87 -10.67 19.61 20.02
N LEU A 88 -10.89 20.91 20.03
CA LEU A 88 -12.23 21.51 19.95
C LEU A 88 -13.00 21.16 18.67
N ASP A 89 -12.33 21.08 17.52
CA ASP A 89 -13.01 20.76 16.27
C ASP A 89 -13.45 19.30 16.20
N ASP A 90 -12.66 18.38 16.77
CA ASP A 90 -13.06 16.98 16.91
C ASP A 90 -14.26 16.81 17.86
N PHE A 91 -14.34 17.66 18.89
CA PHE A 91 -15.51 17.70 19.77
C PHE A 91 -16.76 18.26 19.06
N LYS A 92 -16.62 19.30 18.23
CA LYS A 92 -17.74 19.80 17.42
C LYS A 92 -18.22 18.74 16.43
N ASP A 93 -17.31 18.03 15.79
CA ASP A 93 -17.63 16.91 14.91
C ASP A 93 -18.40 15.80 15.65
N PHE A 94 -17.98 15.50 16.89
CA PHE A 94 -18.73 14.59 17.77
C PHE A 94 -20.14 15.10 18.04
N LEU A 95 -20.30 16.37 18.42
CA LEU A 95 -21.61 16.96 18.72
C LEU A 95 -22.52 16.94 17.49
N ALA A 96 -22.02 17.31 16.31
CA ALA A 96 -22.77 17.23 15.06
C ALA A 96 -23.16 15.78 14.73
N TRP A 97 -22.24 14.83 14.92
CA TRP A 97 -22.51 13.40 14.75
C TRP A 97 -23.58 12.89 15.73
N ALA A 98 -23.57 13.38 16.97
CA ALA A 98 -24.52 13.01 18.02
C ALA A 98 -25.90 13.65 17.79
N ALA A 99 -25.97 14.92 17.33
CA ALA A 99 -27.21 15.63 17.03
C ALA A 99 -28.02 14.94 15.91
N CYS A 100 -27.34 14.34 14.94
CA CYS A 100 -27.97 13.52 13.90
C CYS A 100 -28.48 12.15 14.39
N ARG A 101 -28.37 11.84 15.69
CA ARG A 101 -28.75 10.56 16.29
C ARG A 101 -29.67 10.79 17.48
N ASP A 102 -30.62 9.89 17.67
CA ASP A 102 -31.51 9.96 18.82
C ASP A 102 -30.74 9.74 20.13
N PHE A 103 -31.22 10.30 21.23
CA PHE A 103 -30.65 10.12 22.57
C PHE A 103 -30.64 8.64 22.97
N ASP A 104 -31.51 7.81 22.39
CA ASP A 104 -31.57 6.36 22.60
C ASP A 104 -30.63 5.55 21.68
N PHE A 105 -29.75 6.21 20.92
CA PHE A 105 -28.80 5.51 20.04
C PHE A 105 -27.98 4.47 20.81
N SER A 106 -28.13 3.21 20.42
CA SER A 106 -27.31 2.09 20.87
C SER A 106 -26.36 1.70 19.75
N PHE A 107 -25.06 1.76 20.04
CA PHE A 107 -24.03 1.44 19.08
C PHE A 107 -23.90 -0.08 18.90
N ASN A 108 -23.81 -0.50 17.64
CA ASN A 108 -23.45 -1.86 17.28
C ASN A 108 -22.47 -1.83 16.10
N PHE A 109 -21.40 -2.63 16.17
CA PHE A 109 -20.43 -2.80 15.10
C PHE A 109 -21.06 -3.18 13.75
N GLY A 110 -22.19 -3.89 13.74
CA GLY A 110 -22.94 -4.20 12.52
C GLY A 110 -23.41 -2.99 11.71
N GLN A 111 -23.49 -1.80 12.32
CA GLN A 111 -23.88 -0.55 11.67
C GLN A 111 -22.71 0.14 10.94
N LEU A 112 -21.47 -0.22 11.29
CA LEU A 112 -20.26 0.36 10.72
C LEU A 112 -20.23 0.14 9.20
N ARG A 113 -19.69 1.12 8.49
CA ARG A 113 -19.68 1.13 7.02
C ARG A 113 -18.83 -0.03 6.49
N GLY A 114 -17.68 -0.28 7.13
CA GLY A 114 -16.80 -1.41 6.82
C GLY A 114 -17.46 -2.76 7.06
N VAL A 115 -18.18 -2.94 8.17
CA VAL A 115 -18.88 -4.22 8.43
C VAL A 115 -20.00 -4.46 7.42
N ARG A 116 -20.81 -3.43 7.12
CA ARG A 116 -21.87 -3.53 6.10
C ARG A 116 -21.30 -3.81 4.72
N TYR A 117 -20.19 -3.20 4.36
CA TYR A 117 -19.52 -3.45 3.08
C TYR A 117 -19.00 -4.89 2.98
N PHE A 118 -18.33 -5.38 4.03
CA PHE A 118 -17.87 -6.77 4.09
C PHE A 118 -19.04 -7.77 3.98
N LYS A 119 -20.12 -7.54 4.74
CA LYS A 119 -21.32 -8.39 4.77
C LYS A 119 -21.87 -8.67 3.37
N ARG A 120 -21.89 -7.66 2.48
CA ARG A 120 -22.40 -7.80 1.10
C ARG A 120 -21.62 -8.79 0.25
N HIS A 121 -20.37 -9.10 0.61
CA HIS A 121 -19.50 -9.98 -0.16
C HIS A 121 -19.39 -11.40 0.43
N VAL A 122 -19.98 -11.66 1.61
CA VAL A 122 -19.86 -12.95 2.32
C VAL A 122 -20.40 -14.12 1.48
N LYS A 123 -21.49 -13.92 0.73
CA LYS A 123 -22.02 -14.93 -0.20
C LYS A 123 -20.99 -15.30 -1.28
N GLY A 124 -20.31 -14.31 -1.85
CA GLY A 124 -19.27 -14.53 -2.85
C GLY A 124 -18.04 -15.22 -2.27
N LEU A 125 -17.68 -14.91 -1.02
CA LEU A 125 -16.62 -15.62 -0.27
C LEU A 125 -16.97 -17.08 -0.03
N TYR A 126 -18.23 -17.38 0.32
CA TYR A 126 -18.70 -18.75 0.49
C TYR A 126 -18.40 -19.59 -0.75
N SER A 127 -18.95 -19.22 -1.90
CA SER A 127 -18.76 -20.01 -3.13
C SER A 127 -17.29 -20.07 -3.56
N LEU A 128 -16.50 -19.04 -3.29
CA LEU A 128 -15.08 -19.02 -3.64
C LEU A 128 -14.25 -19.99 -2.80
N LEU A 129 -14.46 -20.00 -1.48
CA LEU A 129 -13.59 -20.69 -0.53
C LEU A 129 -14.05 -22.12 -0.20
N THR A 130 -15.31 -22.46 -0.51
CA THR A 130 -15.87 -23.79 -0.29
C THR A 130 -16.15 -24.54 -1.59
N SER A 131 -15.56 -24.10 -2.71
CA SER A 131 -15.71 -24.78 -4.00
C SER A 131 -15.05 -26.18 -3.93
N PRO A 132 -15.78 -27.27 -4.27
CA PRO A 132 -15.22 -28.61 -4.22
C PRO A 132 -13.93 -28.75 -5.04
N ALA A 133 -12.94 -29.46 -4.49
CA ALA A 133 -11.61 -29.68 -5.06
C ALA A 133 -10.68 -28.45 -5.10
N TYR A 134 -11.21 -27.25 -4.84
CA TYR A 134 -10.46 -25.99 -4.81
C TYR A 134 -10.81 -25.20 -3.54
N GLU A 135 -10.95 -25.88 -2.41
CA GLU A 135 -11.24 -25.21 -1.16
C GLU A 135 -10.01 -24.42 -0.69
N GLY A 136 -10.23 -23.21 -0.20
CA GLY A 136 -9.16 -22.31 0.22
C GLY A 136 -9.51 -21.57 1.50
N ASN A 137 -8.53 -20.90 2.08
CA ASN A 137 -8.76 -19.98 3.19
C ASN A 137 -8.59 -18.53 2.73
N LEU A 138 -9.25 -17.62 3.44
CA LEU A 138 -9.01 -16.19 3.36
C LEU A 138 -8.56 -15.69 4.74
N ILE A 139 -7.42 -15.05 4.78
CA ILE A 139 -6.91 -14.37 5.96
C ILE A 139 -6.96 -12.86 5.71
N ILE A 140 -7.66 -12.17 6.60
CA ILE A 140 -7.87 -10.74 6.56
C ILE A 140 -7.12 -10.12 7.72
N PHE A 141 -6.19 -9.21 7.45
CA PHE A 141 -5.59 -8.38 8.48
C PHE A 141 -6.30 -7.03 8.56
N TYR A 142 -6.64 -6.60 9.76
CA TYR A 142 -7.15 -5.26 10.06
C TYR A 142 -6.13 -4.53 10.92
N ALA A 143 -5.47 -3.49 10.38
CA ALA A 143 -4.23 -2.95 10.95
C ALA A 143 -4.41 -1.87 12.02
N ALA A 144 -5.63 -1.41 12.29
CA ALA A 144 -5.86 -0.35 13.26
C ALA A 144 -5.30 -0.71 14.66
N GLY A 145 -4.46 0.18 15.22
CA GLY A 145 -3.75 -0.02 16.49
C GLY A 145 -2.46 -0.85 16.38
N PHE A 146 -1.95 -1.10 15.17
CA PHE A 146 -0.76 -1.94 15.01
C PHE A 146 0.51 -1.32 15.60
N SER A 147 0.75 -0.03 15.37
CA SER A 147 1.88 0.71 15.98
C SER A 147 1.83 0.64 17.52
N ASP A 148 0.66 0.88 18.11
CA ASP A 148 0.45 0.79 19.56
C ASP A 148 0.72 -0.62 20.10
N CYS A 149 0.32 -1.65 19.36
CA CYS A 149 0.57 -3.04 19.74
C CYS A 149 2.07 -3.35 19.75
N LEU A 150 2.81 -2.96 18.70
CA LEU A 150 4.26 -3.16 18.64
C LEU A 150 4.98 -2.43 19.78
N ASN A 151 4.61 -1.18 20.05
CA ASN A 151 5.15 -0.40 21.15
C ASN A 151 4.83 -1.01 22.52
N GLY A 152 3.64 -1.58 22.69
CA GLY A 152 3.28 -2.27 23.93
C GLY A 152 4.04 -3.59 24.11
N ILE A 153 4.23 -4.37 23.04
CA ILE A 153 5.08 -5.58 23.05
C ILE A 153 6.52 -5.23 23.43
N ALA A 154 7.08 -4.17 22.84
CA ALA A 154 8.40 -3.65 23.18
C ALA A 154 8.54 -3.26 24.67
N ARG A 155 7.44 -2.85 25.31
CA ARG A 155 7.38 -2.47 26.73
C ARG A 155 6.95 -3.61 27.65
N GLY A 156 6.79 -4.83 27.13
CA GLY A 156 6.36 -5.99 27.92
C GLY A 156 4.92 -5.90 28.45
N LYS A 157 4.05 -5.12 27.79
CA LYS A 157 2.63 -4.99 28.18
C LYS A 157 1.89 -6.33 28.04
N SER A 158 0.99 -6.61 28.97
CA SER A 158 0.09 -7.75 28.90
C SER A 158 -0.98 -7.55 27.82
N ARG A 159 -1.76 -8.61 27.54
CA ARG A 159 -2.90 -8.53 26.61
C ARG A 159 -3.95 -7.55 27.16
N GLU A 160 -4.16 -7.57 28.47
CA GLU A 160 -5.11 -6.71 29.18
C GLU A 160 -4.69 -5.24 29.05
N ASP A 161 -3.43 -4.91 29.32
CA ASP A 161 -2.88 -3.55 29.19
C ASP A 161 -2.97 -3.01 27.75
N LEU A 162 -2.79 -3.89 26.75
CA LEU A 162 -2.92 -3.52 25.34
C LEU A 162 -4.38 -3.26 24.96
N LEU A 163 -5.32 -4.02 25.51
CA LEU A 163 -6.75 -3.85 25.29
C LEU A 163 -7.33 -2.61 26.00
N GLU A 164 -6.57 -1.96 26.87
CA GLU A 164 -6.90 -0.62 27.36
C GLU A 164 -6.80 0.46 26.27
N GLN A 165 -5.96 0.24 25.24
CA GLN A 165 -5.80 1.17 24.12
C GLN A 165 -7.03 1.12 23.20
N THR A 166 -7.67 2.27 22.98
CA THR A 166 -8.92 2.41 22.21
C THR A 166 -8.83 1.81 20.81
N TYR A 167 -7.72 2.05 20.08
CA TYR A 167 -7.52 1.53 18.72
C TYR A 167 -7.38 0.00 18.67
N ILE A 168 -6.67 -0.60 19.63
CA ILE A 168 -6.46 -2.06 19.69
C ILE A 168 -7.78 -2.74 20.09
N ARG A 169 -8.52 -2.17 21.04
CA ARG A 169 -9.85 -2.65 21.42
C ARG A 169 -10.81 -2.58 20.24
N PHE A 170 -10.83 -1.45 19.53
CA PHE A 170 -11.67 -1.27 18.35
C PHE A 170 -11.38 -2.32 17.28
N SER A 171 -10.12 -2.53 16.90
CA SER A 171 -9.77 -3.51 15.87
C SER A 171 -10.15 -4.94 16.26
N MET A 172 -9.92 -5.32 17.53
CA MET A 172 -10.36 -6.62 18.06
C MET A 172 -11.89 -6.80 17.96
N GLU A 173 -12.68 -5.84 18.44
CA GLU A 173 -14.15 -5.93 18.42
C GLU A 173 -14.72 -5.88 16.99
N LEU A 174 -14.14 -5.05 16.11
CA LEU A 174 -14.46 -5.06 14.70
C LEU A 174 -14.17 -6.43 14.08
N GLY A 175 -13.01 -7.02 14.40
CA GLY A 175 -12.64 -8.35 13.91
C GLY A 175 -13.62 -9.42 14.35
N LYS A 176 -14.10 -9.38 15.60
CA LYS A 176 -15.20 -10.24 16.08
C LYS A 176 -16.49 -10.02 15.28
N SER A 177 -16.86 -8.76 15.03
CA SER A 177 -18.06 -8.43 14.25
C SER A 177 -17.98 -8.90 12.80
N LEU A 178 -16.79 -8.85 12.17
CA LEU A 178 -16.57 -9.39 10.82
C LEU A 178 -16.66 -10.93 10.81
N ALA A 179 -16.07 -11.59 11.80
CA ALA A 179 -16.17 -13.04 11.97
C ALA A 179 -17.63 -13.50 12.17
N GLU A 180 -18.45 -12.73 12.89
CA GLU A 180 -19.88 -13.00 13.05
C GLU A 180 -20.63 -12.96 11.70
N GLN A 181 -20.30 -12.01 10.82
CA GLN A 181 -20.92 -11.99 9.48
C GLN A 181 -20.66 -13.28 8.70
N VAL A 182 -19.48 -13.87 8.88
CA VAL A 182 -19.10 -15.13 8.23
C VAL A 182 -19.86 -16.33 8.78
N ARG A 183 -20.16 -16.36 10.09
CA ARG A 183 -20.87 -17.47 10.74
C ARG A 183 -22.27 -17.73 10.18
N THR A 184 -22.85 -16.73 9.53
CA THR A 184 -24.15 -16.86 8.84
C THR A 184 -24.14 -17.87 7.68
N TYR A 185 -22.96 -18.32 7.22
CA TYR A 185 -22.81 -19.32 6.16
C TYR A 185 -22.12 -20.59 6.70
N PRO A 186 -22.73 -21.78 6.52
CA PRO A 186 -22.12 -23.05 6.94
C PRO A 186 -20.73 -23.23 6.35
N ARG A 187 -19.80 -23.83 7.11
CA ARG A 187 -18.39 -24.11 6.72
C ARG A 187 -17.50 -22.88 6.44
N LEU A 188 -18.06 -21.69 6.18
CA LEU A 188 -17.26 -20.51 5.84
C LEU A 188 -16.45 -19.99 7.03
N SER A 189 -16.96 -20.14 8.26
CA SER A 189 -16.26 -19.75 9.50
C SER A 189 -14.92 -20.46 9.68
N ALA A 190 -14.78 -21.69 9.17
CA ALA A 190 -13.51 -22.41 9.17
C ALA A 190 -12.54 -21.96 8.07
N ARG A 191 -13.01 -21.19 7.08
CA ARG A 191 -12.24 -20.74 5.92
C ARG A 191 -11.82 -19.28 5.97
N VAL A 192 -12.55 -18.42 6.68
CA VAL A 192 -12.21 -16.99 6.82
C VAL A 192 -11.67 -16.72 8.21
N ARG A 193 -10.52 -16.03 8.28
CA ARG A 193 -9.86 -15.68 9.54
C ARG A 193 -9.57 -14.20 9.59
N ILE A 194 -9.94 -13.57 10.69
CA ILE A 194 -9.68 -12.16 10.94
C ILE A 194 -8.54 -12.06 11.94
N ILE A 195 -7.45 -11.45 11.50
CA ILE A 195 -6.25 -11.15 12.29
C ILE A 195 -6.26 -9.66 12.62
N THR A 196 -6.03 -9.34 13.87
CA THR A 196 -5.86 -7.96 14.35
C THR A 196 -4.52 -7.83 15.07
N PRO A 197 -4.06 -6.63 15.43
CA PRO A 197 -2.74 -6.46 16.04
C PRO A 197 -2.57 -7.25 17.34
N ILE A 198 -3.62 -7.41 18.14
CA ILE A 198 -3.55 -8.15 19.40
C ILE A 198 -3.27 -9.65 19.19
N ASP A 199 -3.59 -10.21 18.03
CA ASP A 199 -3.29 -11.61 17.70
C ASP A 199 -1.79 -11.83 17.48
N LEU A 200 -1.03 -10.76 17.17
CA LEU A 200 0.42 -10.83 16.97
C LEU A 200 1.17 -10.95 18.30
N LEU A 201 0.55 -10.57 19.43
CA LEU A 201 1.09 -10.78 20.77
C LEU A 201 1.36 -12.27 21.03
N ASP A 202 0.54 -13.17 20.48
CA ASP A 202 0.70 -14.63 20.65
C ASP A 202 1.97 -15.17 19.96
N ILE A 203 2.58 -14.37 19.10
CA ILE A 203 3.85 -14.66 18.42
C ILE A 203 4.98 -13.86 19.08
N PHE A 204 4.87 -12.53 19.08
CA PHE A 204 5.97 -11.64 19.45
C PHE A 204 6.04 -11.30 20.95
N GLY A 205 4.97 -11.53 21.72
CA GLY A 205 4.98 -11.33 23.17
C GLY A 205 5.94 -12.25 23.93
N ARG A 206 6.53 -13.24 23.25
CA ARG A 206 7.55 -14.16 23.79
C ARG A 206 8.99 -13.67 23.56
N MET A 207 9.18 -12.61 22.78
CA MET A 207 10.51 -12.10 22.49
C MET A 207 11.12 -11.46 23.74
N ASN A 208 12.44 -11.51 23.86
CA ASN A 208 13.11 -10.68 24.86
C ASN A 208 12.94 -9.18 24.50
N LEU A 209 12.90 -8.34 25.54
CA LEU A 209 12.61 -6.91 25.41
C LEU A 209 13.57 -6.20 24.45
N ALA A 210 14.88 -6.46 24.56
CA ALA A 210 15.89 -5.85 23.69
C ALA A 210 15.66 -6.11 22.19
N THR A 211 15.09 -7.27 21.84
CA THR A 211 14.72 -7.55 20.45
C THR A 211 13.37 -6.93 20.11
N ALA A 212 12.42 -6.97 21.04
CA ALA A 212 11.09 -6.41 20.87
C ALA A 212 11.10 -4.89 20.62
N GLU A 213 12.05 -4.16 21.23
CA GLU A 213 12.27 -2.72 21.01
C GLU A 213 12.49 -2.35 19.54
N ASN A 214 13.03 -3.26 18.73
CA ASN A 214 13.29 -3.03 17.31
C ASN A 214 12.10 -3.36 16.41
N LEU A 215 11.03 -3.98 16.92
CA LEU A 215 9.90 -4.43 16.11
C LEU A 215 9.17 -3.28 15.40
N HIS A 216 8.99 -2.17 16.11
CA HIS A 216 8.34 -0.97 15.55
C HIS A 216 9.11 -0.51 14.30
N TRP A 217 10.42 -0.29 14.44
CA TRP A 217 11.26 0.10 13.32
C TRP A 217 11.30 -0.94 12.19
N TRP A 218 11.48 -2.23 12.50
CA TRP A 218 11.51 -3.28 11.48
C TRP A 218 10.20 -3.40 10.68
N PHE A 219 9.06 -3.17 11.32
CA PHE A 219 7.75 -3.46 10.73
C PHE A 219 7.04 -2.23 10.17
N ILE A 220 7.33 -1.03 10.68
CA ILE A 220 6.69 0.22 10.26
C ILE A 220 7.65 1.40 10.02
N GLY A 221 8.96 1.18 10.15
CA GLY A 221 9.97 2.22 9.98
C GLY A 221 9.95 3.25 11.11
N LYS A 222 10.47 4.45 10.85
CA LYS A 222 10.52 5.54 11.86
C LYS A 222 9.19 6.27 12.05
N ASN A 223 8.16 5.91 11.29
CA ASN A 223 6.87 6.57 11.35
C ASN A 223 6.05 6.16 12.56
N LYS A 224 5.23 7.10 13.06
CA LYS A 224 4.27 6.81 14.13
C LYS A 224 3.09 5.98 13.64
N ASP A 225 2.68 6.19 12.40
CA ASP A 225 1.47 5.60 11.81
C ASP A 225 1.78 4.42 10.89
N ILE A 226 0.79 3.55 10.70
CA ILE A 226 0.85 2.44 9.74
C ILE A 226 0.85 2.96 8.30
N HIS A 227 1.61 2.30 7.44
CA HIS A 227 1.71 2.63 6.03
C HIS A 227 1.05 1.52 5.20
N TYR A 228 0.78 1.78 3.93
CA TYR A 228 0.14 0.80 3.05
C TYR A 228 0.88 -0.54 2.99
N ASP A 229 2.22 -0.52 3.10
CA ASP A 229 3.08 -1.70 2.99
C ASP A 229 3.36 -2.38 4.33
N THR A 230 3.04 -1.72 5.45
CA THR A 230 3.15 -2.29 6.80
C THR A 230 2.47 -3.68 6.91
N PRO A 231 1.23 -3.88 6.42
CA PRO A 231 0.58 -5.20 6.40
C PRO A 231 1.35 -6.33 5.70
N LYS A 232 2.37 -6.05 4.86
CA LYS A 232 3.18 -7.11 4.24
C LYS A 232 3.96 -7.93 5.25
N ILE A 233 4.28 -7.35 6.40
CA ILE A 233 4.96 -8.11 7.44
C ILE A 233 4.07 -9.22 8.00
N VAL A 234 2.75 -8.98 8.12
CA VAL A 234 1.80 -10.00 8.54
C VAL A 234 1.67 -11.10 7.49
N GLU A 235 1.66 -10.74 6.20
CA GLU A 235 1.76 -11.70 5.10
C GLU A 235 3.02 -12.58 5.22
N ALA A 236 4.17 -11.96 5.51
CA ALA A 236 5.42 -12.67 5.71
C ALA A 236 5.29 -13.69 6.85
N PHE A 237 4.67 -13.32 7.97
CA PHE A 237 4.42 -14.26 9.06
C PHE A 237 3.53 -15.41 8.63
N LEU A 238 2.45 -15.15 7.88
CA LEU A 238 1.59 -16.19 7.34
C LEU A 238 2.37 -17.21 6.51
N ARG A 239 3.22 -16.74 5.60
CA ARG A 239 4.08 -17.59 4.77
C ARG A 239 5.05 -18.40 5.63
N LEU A 240 5.71 -17.76 6.60
CA LEU A 240 6.64 -18.44 7.52
C LEU A 240 5.97 -19.52 8.38
N ARG A 241 4.71 -19.31 8.78
CA ARG A 241 3.90 -20.30 9.49
C ARG A 241 3.47 -21.46 8.59
N MET A 242 3.50 -21.29 7.26
CA MET A 242 3.07 -22.29 6.27
C MET A 242 4.23 -22.97 5.53
N LEU A 243 5.49 -22.68 5.89
CA LEU A 243 6.67 -23.29 5.28
C LEU A 243 6.58 -24.82 5.28
N GLY A 244 6.87 -25.42 4.13
CA GLY A 244 6.82 -26.87 3.94
C GLY A 244 5.41 -27.47 3.82
N SER A 245 4.33 -26.68 3.92
CA SER A 245 2.96 -27.20 3.73
C SER A 245 2.57 -27.45 2.27
N GLY A 246 3.32 -26.87 1.32
CA GLY A 246 2.98 -26.87 -0.11
C GLY A 246 1.73 -26.05 -0.46
N VAL A 247 1.17 -25.29 0.49
CA VAL A 247 -0.01 -24.45 0.27
C VAL A 247 0.43 -23.00 -0.02
N PRO A 248 0.19 -22.47 -1.24
CA PRO A 248 0.58 -21.11 -1.58
C PRO A 248 -0.29 -20.06 -0.87
N VAL A 249 0.37 -18.98 -0.44
CA VAL A 249 -0.29 -17.74 0.00
C VAL A 249 -0.31 -16.76 -1.18
N PHE A 250 -1.50 -16.34 -1.61
CA PHE A 250 -1.71 -15.34 -2.64
C PHE A 250 -2.17 -14.03 -2.01
N ARG A 251 -1.35 -12.98 -2.12
CA ARG A 251 -1.72 -11.64 -1.67
C ARG A 251 -2.57 -10.92 -2.73
N LEU A 252 -3.60 -10.25 -2.24
CA LEU A 252 -4.54 -9.45 -3.01
C LEU A 252 -4.82 -8.14 -2.27
N ASP A 253 -4.97 -7.05 -3.02
CA ASP A 253 -5.54 -5.84 -2.43
C ASP A 253 -7.01 -6.08 -2.09
N TYR A 254 -7.51 -5.42 -1.03
CA TYR A 254 -8.88 -5.64 -0.59
C TYR A 254 -9.89 -5.27 -1.68
N ASP A 255 -9.59 -4.26 -2.49
CA ASP A 255 -10.39 -3.77 -3.62
C ASP A 255 -10.25 -4.64 -4.88
N VAL A 256 -9.53 -5.76 -4.81
CA VAL A 256 -9.63 -6.87 -5.78
C VAL A 256 -10.64 -7.91 -5.32
N ILE A 257 -10.75 -8.14 -4.01
CA ILE A 257 -11.71 -9.10 -3.43
C ILE A 257 -13.09 -8.45 -3.28
N PHE A 258 -13.13 -7.23 -2.75
CA PHE A 258 -14.33 -6.48 -2.41
C PHE A 258 -14.42 -5.26 -3.35
N ARG A 259 -15.07 -5.42 -4.50
CA ARG A 259 -15.23 -4.38 -5.54
C ARG A 259 -16.56 -3.62 -5.43
N GLY A 260 -17.30 -3.81 -4.35
CA GLY A 260 -18.56 -3.13 -4.11
C GLY A 260 -19.62 -3.59 -5.11
N GLN A 261 -20.36 -2.64 -5.68
CA GLN A 261 -21.45 -2.93 -6.62
C GLN A 261 -21.03 -3.80 -7.81
N GLU A 262 -19.75 -3.78 -8.21
CA GLU A 262 -19.24 -4.60 -9.31
C GLU A 262 -19.24 -6.10 -9.02
N ASN A 263 -19.11 -6.52 -7.75
CA ASN A 263 -19.03 -7.94 -7.41
C ASN A 263 -19.80 -8.39 -6.17
N GLU A 264 -20.52 -7.51 -5.47
CA GLU A 264 -21.34 -7.89 -4.31
C GLU A 264 -22.49 -8.84 -4.67
N GLN A 265 -22.93 -8.87 -5.93
CA GLN A 265 -23.97 -9.79 -6.43
C GLN A 265 -23.43 -11.05 -7.11
N LEU A 266 -22.11 -11.17 -7.31
CA LEU A 266 -21.55 -12.30 -8.02
C LEU A 266 -21.49 -13.54 -7.11
N SER A 267 -21.87 -14.70 -7.67
CA SER A 267 -21.84 -15.97 -6.96
C SER A 267 -20.43 -16.38 -6.57
N ASN A 268 -19.45 -16.21 -7.46
CA ASN A 268 -18.02 -16.23 -7.15
C ASN A 268 -17.46 -14.83 -7.42
N LEU A 269 -16.57 -14.31 -6.58
CA LEU A 269 -16.06 -12.93 -6.66
C LEU A 269 -15.24 -12.61 -7.94
N GLY A 270 -15.33 -13.42 -9.00
CA GLY A 270 -14.62 -13.29 -10.26
C GLY A 270 -13.15 -13.74 -10.18
N LEU A 271 -12.76 -14.46 -9.12
CA LEU A 271 -11.37 -14.84 -8.85
C LEU A 271 -11.05 -16.31 -9.14
N PHE A 272 -12.06 -17.16 -9.32
CA PHE A 272 -11.88 -18.61 -9.39
C PHE A 272 -10.89 -19.06 -10.49
N LYS A 273 -11.09 -18.58 -11.73
CA LYS A 273 -10.19 -18.89 -12.86
C LYS A 273 -8.75 -18.42 -12.61
N THR A 274 -8.60 -17.24 -12.01
CA THR A 274 -7.30 -16.65 -11.66
C THR A 274 -6.59 -17.49 -10.61
N ILE A 275 -7.30 -17.89 -9.55
CA ILE A 275 -6.77 -18.76 -8.49
C ILE A 275 -6.28 -20.08 -9.05
N ILE A 276 -7.08 -20.78 -9.86
CA ILE A 276 -6.69 -22.07 -10.46
C ILE A 276 -5.43 -21.91 -11.32
N SER A 277 -5.35 -20.81 -12.07
CA SER A 277 -4.21 -20.56 -12.95
C SER A 277 -2.94 -20.26 -12.16
N CYS A 278 -3.03 -19.48 -11.08
CA CYS A 278 -1.94 -19.22 -10.15
C CYS A 278 -1.53 -20.48 -9.38
N LEU A 279 -2.48 -21.32 -8.96
CA LEU A 279 -2.23 -22.62 -8.33
C LEU A 279 -1.44 -23.54 -9.25
N ARG A 280 -1.83 -23.64 -10.51
CA ARG A 280 -1.10 -24.42 -11.52
C ARG A 280 0.32 -23.88 -11.70
N ALA A 281 0.47 -22.57 -11.85
CA ALA A 281 1.79 -21.93 -12.01
C ALA A 281 2.70 -22.10 -10.79
N TYR A 282 2.13 -22.13 -9.58
CA TYR A 282 2.85 -22.43 -8.35
C TYR A 282 3.31 -23.89 -8.30
N ARG A 283 2.40 -24.85 -8.55
CA ARG A 283 2.74 -26.29 -8.55
C ARG A 283 3.84 -26.63 -9.54
N LEU A 284 3.70 -26.14 -10.79
CA LEU A 284 4.72 -26.35 -11.82
C LEU A 284 6.12 -25.92 -11.35
N ARG A 285 6.24 -24.82 -10.59
CA ARG A 285 7.53 -24.36 -10.06
C ARG A 285 8.02 -25.18 -8.87
N MET A 286 7.11 -25.61 -7.99
CA MET A 286 7.46 -26.47 -6.86
C MET A 286 7.89 -27.87 -7.31
N ASP A 287 7.33 -28.35 -8.42
CA ASP A 287 7.62 -29.66 -9.00
C ASP A 287 8.94 -29.66 -9.80
N GLU A 288 9.51 -28.48 -10.10
CA GLU A 288 10.77 -28.32 -10.83
C GLU A 288 11.97 -28.32 -9.86
N PRO A 289 12.81 -29.37 -9.81
CA PRO A 289 13.88 -29.50 -8.83
C PRO A 289 14.93 -28.38 -8.91
N GLY A 290 15.10 -27.76 -10.07
CA GLY A 290 16.03 -26.65 -10.26
C GLY A 290 15.53 -25.31 -9.70
N ILE A 291 14.29 -25.23 -9.20
CA ILE A 291 13.66 -23.99 -8.73
C ILE A 291 13.48 -24.02 -7.20
N ALA A 292 14.40 -23.39 -6.47
CA ALA A 292 14.30 -23.23 -5.01
C ALA A 292 13.58 -21.93 -4.61
N THR A 293 13.86 -20.84 -5.33
CA THR A 293 13.33 -19.51 -5.02
C THR A 293 12.67 -18.91 -6.27
N PHE A 294 11.41 -18.52 -6.12
CA PHE A 294 10.62 -17.82 -7.13
C PHE A 294 9.62 -16.86 -6.51
N LEU A 295 9.20 -15.89 -7.32
CA LEU A 295 8.06 -15.03 -7.09
C LEU A 295 7.15 -15.15 -8.31
N LEU A 296 5.83 -15.15 -8.09
CA LEU A 296 4.86 -15.03 -9.18
C LEU A 296 3.72 -14.09 -8.84
N SER A 297 3.12 -13.46 -9.84
CA SER A 297 1.87 -12.70 -9.69
C SER A 297 0.99 -12.83 -10.92
N ALA A 298 -0.31 -12.62 -10.74
CA ALA A 298 -1.22 -12.29 -11.83
C ALA A 298 -0.99 -10.84 -12.31
N SER A 299 -1.81 -10.41 -13.25
CA SER A 299 -1.83 -9.09 -13.85
C SER A 299 -3.11 -8.33 -13.48
N TYR A 300 -3.10 -7.01 -13.60
CA TYR A 300 -4.36 -6.26 -13.72
C TYR A 300 -4.92 -6.34 -15.16
N ASP A 301 -6.17 -5.94 -15.34
CA ASP A 301 -6.94 -6.07 -16.59
C ASP A 301 -6.40 -5.16 -17.71
N THR A 302 -5.29 -5.58 -18.32
CA THR A 302 -4.72 -4.94 -19.52
C THR A 302 -5.51 -5.26 -20.77
N GLN A 303 -6.39 -6.28 -20.76
CA GLN A 303 -7.26 -6.59 -21.89
C GLN A 303 -8.22 -5.45 -22.20
N ALA A 304 -8.64 -4.70 -21.19
CA ALA A 304 -9.43 -3.48 -21.37
C ALA A 304 -8.74 -2.43 -22.27
N LEU A 305 -7.42 -2.52 -22.50
CA LEU A 305 -6.68 -1.61 -23.39
C LEU A 305 -6.54 -2.11 -24.83
N ARG A 306 -7.00 -3.34 -25.14
CA ARG A 306 -6.94 -3.84 -26.51
C ARG A 306 -7.98 -3.08 -27.38
N PRO A 307 -7.65 -2.73 -28.63
CA PRO A 307 -8.60 -2.12 -29.57
C PRO A 307 -9.90 -2.95 -29.71
N PRO A 308 -11.06 -2.37 -30.07
CA PRO A 308 -11.21 -1.07 -30.76
C PRO A 308 -11.64 0.14 -29.90
N GLU A 309 -12.36 -0.02 -28.79
CA GLU A 309 -13.04 1.12 -28.11
C GLU A 309 -12.38 1.58 -26.81
N ASN A 310 -12.05 0.64 -25.92
CA ASN A 310 -11.63 0.97 -24.55
C ASN A 310 -10.18 1.49 -24.42
N SER A 311 -9.36 1.32 -25.46
CA SER A 311 -7.98 1.84 -25.51
C SER A 311 -7.87 3.37 -25.42
N LYS A 312 -8.99 4.09 -25.63
CA LYS A 312 -9.08 5.55 -25.48
C LYS A 312 -9.68 5.99 -24.15
N SER A 313 -10.16 5.06 -23.32
CA SER A 313 -10.85 5.36 -22.06
C SER A 313 -9.86 5.52 -20.90
N PHE A 314 -9.91 6.67 -20.22
CA PHE A 314 -9.15 6.89 -18.99
C PHE A 314 -9.38 5.79 -17.94
N ASP A 315 -10.62 5.31 -17.79
CA ASP A 315 -10.97 4.29 -16.79
C ASP A 315 -10.24 2.96 -17.06
N ALA A 316 -10.10 2.58 -18.33
CA ALA A 316 -9.37 1.39 -18.72
C ALA A 316 -7.87 1.53 -18.36
N TRP A 317 -7.25 2.67 -18.67
CA TRP A 317 -5.83 2.93 -18.33
C TRP A 317 -5.58 3.05 -16.83
N ARG A 318 -6.54 3.59 -16.09
CA ARG A 318 -6.49 3.72 -14.62
C ARG A 318 -6.47 2.36 -13.91
N GLY A 319 -7.10 1.34 -14.51
CA GLY A 319 -7.21 -0.01 -13.99
C GLY A 319 -6.17 -1.01 -14.53
N ALA A 320 -5.58 -0.75 -15.70
CA ALA A 320 -4.77 -1.73 -16.43
C ALA A 320 -3.40 -2.03 -15.80
N PHE A 321 -2.80 -1.08 -15.09
CA PHE A 321 -1.45 -1.21 -14.54
C PHE A 321 -1.41 -0.87 -13.04
N ALA A 322 -0.38 -1.37 -12.35
CA ALA A 322 -0.15 -1.05 -10.94
C ALA A 322 0.17 0.44 -10.77
N THR A 323 1.11 0.92 -11.59
CA THR A 323 1.31 2.34 -11.88
C THR A 323 0.07 2.88 -12.58
N ARG A 324 -0.61 3.84 -11.97
CA ARG A 324 -1.69 4.64 -12.55
C ARG A 324 -1.14 5.70 -13.52
N VAL A 325 -1.98 6.05 -14.50
CA VAL A 325 -1.63 6.91 -15.65
C VAL A 325 -1.61 8.42 -15.34
N PHE A 326 -1.89 8.83 -14.09
CA PHE A 326 -1.95 10.24 -13.69
C PHE A 326 -0.75 11.11 -14.09
N PRO A 327 0.51 10.64 -14.04
CA PRO A 327 1.67 11.44 -14.45
C PRO A 327 1.56 11.92 -15.90
N ALA A 328 0.89 11.15 -16.75
CA ALA A 328 0.70 11.43 -18.16
C ALA A 328 -0.55 12.25 -18.47
N LEU A 329 -1.38 12.59 -17.48
CA LEU A 329 -2.55 13.44 -17.71
C LEU A 329 -2.10 14.85 -18.13
N PRO A 330 -2.66 15.41 -19.21
CA PRO A 330 -2.43 16.80 -19.58
C PRO A 330 -2.89 17.78 -18.50
N VAL A 331 -2.24 18.94 -18.45
CA VAL A 331 -2.55 20.05 -17.53
C VAL A 331 -3.17 21.18 -18.34
N VAL A 332 -4.51 21.28 -18.33
CA VAL A 332 -5.28 22.21 -19.16
C VAL A 332 -5.93 23.29 -18.29
N LYS A 333 -5.44 24.55 -18.37
CA LYS A 333 -5.86 25.65 -17.47
C LYS A 333 -7.38 25.84 -17.38
N GLY A 334 -8.08 25.83 -18.52
CA GLY A 334 -9.54 25.97 -18.56
C GLY A 334 -10.28 24.84 -17.82
N GLU A 335 -9.87 23.59 -18.03
CA GLU A 335 -10.49 22.44 -17.36
C GLU A 335 -10.15 22.37 -15.87
N ILE A 336 -8.95 22.82 -15.47
CA ILE A 336 -8.55 22.96 -14.07
C ILE A 336 -9.45 23.96 -13.35
N ALA A 337 -9.74 25.11 -13.97
CA ALA A 337 -10.62 26.12 -13.40
C ALA A 337 -12.04 25.58 -13.18
N ILE A 338 -12.57 24.82 -14.15
CA ILE A 338 -13.88 24.14 -14.03
C ILE A 338 -13.88 23.12 -12.89
N ALA A 339 -12.83 22.29 -12.80
CA ALA A 339 -12.72 21.27 -11.76
C ALA A 339 -12.63 21.90 -10.37
N LYS A 340 -11.82 22.95 -10.19
CA LYS A 340 -11.70 23.69 -8.92
C LYS A 340 -13.03 24.32 -8.49
N LYS A 341 -13.73 24.99 -9.41
CA LYS A 341 -15.04 25.60 -9.13
C LYS A 341 -16.06 24.54 -8.68
N SER A 342 -16.08 23.39 -9.35
CA SER A 342 -17.01 22.30 -9.04
C SER A 342 -16.65 21.57 -7.74
N ALA A 343 -15.35 21.49 -7.42
CA ALA A 343 -14.87 20.83 -6.21
C ALA A 343 -15.12 21.62 -4.92
N GLY A 344 -15.36 22.93 -5.03
CA GLY A 344 -15.77 23.79 -3.91
C GLY A 344 -17.21 23.54 -3.42
N ASN A 345 -18.02 22.80 -4.17
CA ASN A 345 -19.37 22.42 -3.76
C ASN A 345 -19.31 21.13 -2.92
N GLU A 346 -19.93 21.14 -1.74
CA GLU A 346 -19.96 20.00 -0.83
C GLU A 346 -20.44 18.71 -1.53
N GLY A 347 -19.70 17.62 -1.35
CA GLY A 347 -20.02 16.30 -1.92
C GLY A 347 -19.60 16.05 -3.38
N GLN A 348 -19.15 17.05 -4.14
CA GLN A 348 -18.84 16.90 -5.57
C GLN A 348 -17.34 16.84 -5.93
N GLY A 349 -16.44 17.08 -4.96
CA GLY A 349 -14.99 17.17 -5.20
C GLY A 349 -14.36 15.99 -5.97
N SER A 350 -14.70 14.76 -5.61
CA SER A 350 -14.19 13.56 -6.29
C SER A 350 -14.71 13.42 -7.72
N PHE A 351 -15.97 13.77 -7.98
CA PHE A 351 -16.56 13.71 -9.31
C PHE A 351 -16.00 14.79 -10.25
N ALA A 352 -15.68 15.97 -9.73
CA ALA A 352 -15.11 17.06 -10.50
C ALA A 352 -13.74 16.68 -11.12
N TRP A 353 -12.83 16.15 -10.30
CA TRP A 353 -11.52 15.73 -10.77
C TRP A 353 -11.53 14.45 -11.60
N GLU A 354 -12.47 13.54 -11.33
CA GLU A 354 -12.68 12.38 -12.19
C GLU A 354 -13.14 12.81 -13.61
N ARG A 355 -14.05 13.78 -13.69
CA ARG A 355 -14.50 14.36 -14.96
C ARG A 355 -13.37 15.05 -15.70
N TYR A 356 -12.54 15.81 -14.98
CA TYR A 356 -11.32 16.41 -15.52
C TYR A 356 -10.43 15.34 -16.16
N ALA A 357 -10.07 14.30 -15.41
CA ALA A 357 -9.16 13.25 -15.86
C ALA A 357 -9.68 12.55 -17.12
N LYS A 358 -10.98 12.20 -17.16
CA LYS A 358 -11.62 11.61 -18.34
C LYS A 358 -11.60 12.52 -19.56
N LYS A 359 -11.82 13.82 -19.36
CA LYS A 359 -11.92 14.81 -20.45
C LYS A 359 -10.56 15.17 -21.06
N VAL A 360 -9.52 15.29 -20.24
CA VAL A 360 -8.19 15.69 -20.72
C VAL A 360 -7.32 14.50 -21.16
N PHE A 361 -7.75 13.27 -20.88
CA PHE A 361 -6.95 12.07 -21.11
C PHE A 361 -6.45 11.96 -22.56
N ASP A 362 -5.15 11.67 -22.72
CA ASP A 362 -4.49 11.46 -24.00
C ASP A 362 -3.80 10.09 -24.04
N PRO A 363 -4.30 9.13 -24.85
CA PRO A 363 -3.69 7.81 -24.98
C PRO A 363 -2.25 7.84 -25.49
N ALA A 364 -1.86 8.82 -26.31
CA ALA A 364 -0.49 8.92 -26.83
C ALA A 364 0.51 9.27 -25.72
N LEU A 365 0.12 10.18 -24.82
CA LEU A 365 0.91 10.50 -23.63
C LEU A 365 0.98 9.31 -22.66
N ALA A 366 -0.13 8.61 -22.44
CA ALA A 366 -0.14 7.38 -21.65
C ALA A 366 0.84 6.33 -22.21
N ARG A 367 0.80 6.08 -23.53
CA ARG A 367 1.71 5.16 -24.22
C ARG A 367 3.17 5.60 -24.08
N LYS A 368 3.46 6.90 -24.26
CA LYS A 368 4.80 7.46 -24.08
C LYS A 368 5.31 7.30 -22.65
N PHE A 369 4.45 7.50 -21.65
CA PHE A 369 4.77 7.30 -20.24
C PHE A 369 5.11 5.84 -19.93
N TYR A 370 4.30 4.89 -20.41
CA TYR A 370 4.55 3.46 -20.17
C TYR A 370 5.61 2.83 -21.08
N GLY A 371 6.01 3.50 -22.16
CA GLY A 371 6.96 2.96 -23.14
C GLY A 371 6.32 1.93 -24.09
N LEU A 372 5.06 2.15 -24.46
CA LEU A 372 4.28 1.28 -25.34
C LEU A 372 4.31 1.76 -26.79
N ASN A 373 4.09 0.84 -27.73
CA ASN A 373 3.90 1.15 -29.16
C ASN A 373 2.61 1.96 -29.39
N GLU A 374 2.49 2.56 -30.58
CA GLU A 374 1.40 3.48 -30.92
C GLU A 374 0.03 2.79 -31.01
N THR A 375 -0.01 1.56 -31.51
CA THR A 375 -1.26 0.86 -31.84
C THR A 375 -1.55 -0.38 -30.97
N GLY A 376 -0.72 -0.70 -29.97
CA GLY A 376 -0.86 -1.93 -29.17
C GLY A 376 -0.21 -1.88 -27.79
N LEU A 377 -0.22 -3.02 -27.09
CA LEU A 377 0.42 -3.17 -25.76
C LEU A 377 1.86 -3.68 -25.84
N ALA A 378 2.38 -3.90 -27.05
CA ALA A 378 3.78 -4.21 -27.25
C ALA A 378 4.67 -3.03 -26.81
N LEU A 379 5.83 -3.35 -26.25
CA LEU A 379 6.78 -2.36 -25.74
C LEU A 379 7.56 -1.72 -26.89
N LYS A 380 7.83 -0.42 -26.79
CA LYS A 380 8.70 0.34 -27.70
C LYS A 380 10.14 0.26 -27.23
N GLY A 381 10.67 -0.97 -27.15
CA GLY A 381 11.98 -1.27 -26.58
C GLY A 381 12.15 -0.74 -25.15
N VAL A 382 13.38 -0.31 -24.82
CA VAL A 382 13.69 0.27 -23.51
C VAL A 382 13.35 1.76 -23.51
N SER A 383 12.13 2.07 -23.11
CA SER A 383 11.58 3.43 -23.09
C SER A 383 10.52 3.58 -22.00
N GLY A 384 9.98 4.80 -21.84
CA GLY A 384 8.98 5.09 -20.81
C GLY A 384 9.48 4.76 -19.40
N ILE A 385 8.55 4.47 -18.51
CA ILE A 385 8.86 4.23 -17.10
C ILE A 385 9.78 3.02 -16.89
N GLY A 386 9.74 2.01 -17.78
CA GLY A 386 10.65 0.86 -17.74
C GLY A 386 12.14 1.19 -17.97
N LYS A 387 12.44 2.39 -18.49
CA LYS A 387 13.83 2.88 -18.59
C LYS A 387 14.40 3.31 -17.23
N ILE A 388 13.57 3.90 -16.38
CA ILE A 388 13.98 4.52 -15.11
C ILE A 388 13.55 3.72 -13.88
N GLY A 389 12.60 2.80 -14.03
CA GLY A 389 12.06 1.97 -12.94
C GLY A 389 11.48 0.66 -13.48
N GLY A 390 10.45 0.16 -12.80
CA GLY A 390 9.80 -1.10 -13.12
C GLY A 390 9.03 -1.06 -14.43
N ASN A 391 9.12 -2.14 -15.21
CA ASN A 391 8.40 -2.29 -16.46
C ASN A 391 6.93 -2.63 -16.18
N PRO A 392 5.95 -1.78 -16.55
CA PRO A 392 4.53 -1.98 -16.21
C PRO A 392 3.95 -3.28 -16.81
N ALA A 393 4.50 -3.76 -17.92
CA ALA A 393 4.08 -4.99 -18.56
C ALA A 393 4.70 -6.24 -17.92
N ALA A 394 5.91 -6.17 -17.36
CA ALA A 394 6.64 -7.34 -16.87
C ALA A 394 6.77 -7.43 -15.33
N SER A 395 6.71 -6.31 -14.63
CA SER A 395 6.87 -6.21 -13.18
C SER A 395 5.77 -6.95 -12.43
N ILE A 396 6.15 -7.65 -11.35
CA ILE A 396 5.20 -8.31 -10.47
C ILE A 396 4.31 -7.31 -9.75
N ILE A 397 3.08 -7.72 -9.45
CA ILE A 397 2.03 -6.87 -8.89
C ILE A 397 1.57 -7.41 -7.55
N SER A 398 1.87 -6.66 -6.50
CA SER A 398 1.55 -6.95 -5.10
C SER A 398 0.09 -7.31 -4.86
N GLY A 399 -0.80 -6.48 -5.39
CA GLY A 399 -2.24 -6.62 -5.25
C GLY A 399 -2.92 -7.62 -6.16
N ALA A 400 -2.16 -8.36 -6.98
CA ALA A 400 -2.70 -9.26 -7.99
C ALA A 400 -2.11 -10.68 -7.84
N MET A 401 -2.57 -11.42 -6.82
CA MET A 401 -2.18 -12.81 -6.59
C MET A 401 -0.67 -13.00 -6.38
N LEU A 402 0.01 -12.05 -5.74
CA LEU A 402 1.44 -12.17 -5.47
C LEU A 402 1.69 -13.39 -4.57
N CYS A 403 2.59 -14.26 -4.99
CA CYS A 403 3.07 -15.42 -4.26
C CYS A 403 4.58 -15.45 -4.25
N LEU A 404 5.14 -15.72 -3.09
CA LEU A 404 6.56 -15.97 -2.86
C LEU A 404 6.71 -17.43 -2.44
N SER A 405 7.73 -18.09 -3.00
CA SER A 405 8.21 -19.40 -2.53
C SER A 405 8.76 -19.33 -1.11
N ASP A 406 8.97 -20.51 -0.51
CA ASP A 406 9.58 -20.67 0.81
C ASP A 406 11.00 -20.07 0.85
N GLY A 407 11.82 -20.30 -0.19
CA GLY A 407 13.14 -19.69 -0.29
C GLY A 407 13.07 -18.16 -0.36
N ALA A 408 12.20 -17.61 -1.21
CA ALA A 408 12.05 -16.16 -1.34
C ALA A 408 11.67 -15.45 -0.02
N ILE A 409 10.84 -16.08 0.82
CA ILE A 409 10.48 -15.47 2.11
C ILE A 409 11.56 -15.65 3.18
N LEU A 410 12.36 -16.70 3.10
CA LEU A 410 13.48 -16.93 4.02
C LEU A 410 14.67 -16.03 3.71
N ASP A 411 14.95 -15.77 2.43
CA ASP A 411 16.16 -15.06 2.01
C ASP A 411 16.10 -13.54 2.33
N LEU A 412 14.92 -12.91 2.21
CA LEU A 412 14.77 -11.46 2.37
C LEU A 412 13.48 -11.07 3.13
N PRO A 413 13.56 -10.13 4.08
CA PRO A 413 12.37 -9.55 4.70
C PRO A 413 11.58 -8.70 3.69
N PRO A 414 10.31 -8.35 3.98
CA PRO A 414 9.61 -7.31 3.22
C PRO A 414 10.24 -5.93 3.47
N PHE A 415 10.04 -4.98 2.55
CA PHE A 415 10.46 -3.57 2.69
C PHE A 415 9.57 -2.79 3.69
N SER A 416 9.19 -3.41 4.80
CA SER A 416 8.28 -2.83 5.80
C SER A 416 8.91 -1.72 6.65
N ASN A 417 10.24 -1.66 6.70
CA ASN A 417 10.99 -0.64 7.44
C ASN A 417 11.09 0.70 6.70
N PHE A 418 10.75 0.76 5.41
CA PHE A 418 10.84 2.00 4.65
C PHE A 418 9.76 2.98 5.12
N THR A 419 10.24 4.12 5.61
CA THR A 419 9.46 5.25 6.10
C THR A 419 8.70 5.93 4.96
N LEU A 420 9.28 5.94 3.75
CA LEU A 420 8.65 6.52 2.57
C LEU A 420 7.93 5.48 1.71
N TYR A 421 6.85 5.92 1.10
CA TYR A 421 6.08 5.14 0.14
C TYR A 421 6.92 4.87 -1.13
N VAL A 422 7.13 3.58 -1.46
CA VAL A 422 7.71 3.09 -2.73
C VAL A 422 6.74 2.12 -3.45
N MET A 423 5.45 2.28 -3.13
CA MET A 423 4.33 1.31 -3.10
C MET A 423 3.90 0.55 -4.37
N TRP A 424 4.35 0.94 -5.55
CA TRP A 424 3.88 0.29 -6.81
C TRP A 424 5.01 -0.45 -7.52
N ILE A 425 6.24 -0.23 -7.06
CA ILE A 425 7.42 -0.94 -7.53
C ILE A 425 7.99 -1.83 -6.45
N ASP A 426 7.74 -1.60 -5.16
CA ASP A 426 8.24 -2.38 -4.02
C ASP A 426 8.37 -3.91 -4.21
N ASP A 427 7.33 -4.58 -4.69
CA ASP A 427 7.37 -6.02 -4.92
C ASP A 427 8.19 -6.32 -6.19
N HIS A 428 8.18 -5.46 -7.21
CA HIS A 428 9.19 -5.48 -8.28
C HIS A 428 10.61 -5.21 -7.77
N LEU A 429 10.82 -4.33 -6.78
CA LEU A 429 12.11 -4.09 -6.15
C LEU A 429 12.54 -5.37 -5.42
N LYS A 430 11.60 -6.07 -4.77
CA LYS A 430 11.89 -7.32 -4.06
C LYS A 430 12.28 -8.40 -5.06
N TYR A 431 11.50 -8.56 -6.12
CA TYR A 431 11.85 -9.46 -7.23
C TYR A 431 13.21 -9.10 -7.84
N SER A 432 13.47 -7.81 -8.09
CA SER A 432 14.74 -7.36 -8.64
C SER A 432 15.88 -7.64 -7.68
N LEU A 433 15.70 -7.45 -6.38
CA LEU A 433 16.72 -7.75 -5.38
C LEU A 433 17.00 -9.24 -5.29
N HIS A 434 15.98 -10.11 -5.28
CA HIS A 434 16.20 -11.56 -5.39
C HIS A 434 16.94 -11.95 -6.68
N ARG A 435 16.66 -11.27 -7.80
CA ARG A 435 17.37 -11.49 -9.05
C ARG A 435 18.84 -11.09 -8.94
N GLU A 436 19.13 -9.92 -8.38
CA GLU A 436 20.50 -9.39 -8.23
C GLU A 436 21.33 -10.19 -7.24
N LEU A 437 20.72 -10.66 -6.14
CA LEU A 437 21.34 -11.57 -5.17
C LEU A 437 21.37 -13.03 -5.64
N ARG A 438 20.89 -13.30 -6.86
CA ARG A 438 20.91 -14.63 -7.49
C ARG A 438 20.14 -15.70 -6.71
N HIS A 439 19.14 -15.29 -5.95
CA HIS A 439 18.22 -16.21 -5.28
C HIS A 439 17.34 -16.92 -6.31
N LEU A 440 16.89 -16.21 -7.35
CA LEU A 440 16.06 -16.80 -8.40
C LEU A 440 16.86 -17.85 -9.19
N SER A 441 16.25 -19.01 -9.40
CA SER A 441 16.85 -20.16 -10.07
C SER A 441 17.45 -19.84 -11.44
N THR A 442 18.46 -20.62 -11.82
CA THR A 442 19.34 -20.34 -12.95
C THR A 442 18.57 -20.16 -14.26
N PHE A 443 18.70 -18.99 -14.87
CA PHE A 443 18.24 -18.65 -16.22
C PHE A 443 18.84 -19.54 -17.34
N ARG A 444 19.60 -20.59 -17.01
CA ARG A 444 20.37 -21.42 -17.97
C ARG A 444 19.60 -22.57 -18.62
N SER A 445 18.35 -22.84 -18.23
CA SER A 445 17.53 -23.83 -18.93
C SER A 445 16.38 -23.16 -19.69
N ALA A 446 16.08 -23.69 -20.87
CA ALA A 446 14.88 -23.41 -21.65
C ALA A 446 13.64 -23.92 -20.91
N VAL A 447 13.37 -23.36 -19.74
CA VAL A 447 12.20 -23.70 -18.93
C VAL A 447 10.97 -23.07 -19.59
N GLU A 448 9.83 -23.75 -19.54
CA GLU A 448 8.57 -23.23 -20.09
C GLU A 448 8.32 -21.76 -19.64
N PRO A 449 7.72 -20.89 -20.47
CA PRO A 449 7.46 -19.49 -20.11
C PRO A 449 6.67 -19.32 -18.80
N MET A 450 5.83 -20.29 -18.45
CA MET A 450 5.07 -20.30 -17.19
C MET A 450 5.94 -20.52 -15.95
N LEU A 451 7.18 -20.98 -16.11
CA LEU A 451 8.16 -21.21 -15.05
C LEU A 451 9.20 -20.07 -15.00
N SER A 452 9.58 -19.53 -16.16
CA SER A 452 10.57 -18.45 -16.26
C SER A 452 10.03 -17.06 -15.91
N ASP A 453 8.75 -16.77 -16.22
CA ASP A 453 8.18 -15.43 -16.06
C ASP A 453 7.49 -15.26 -14.71
N ALA A 454 7.94 -14.30 -13.90
CA ALA A 454 7.33 -14.01 -12.61
C ALA A 454 5.89 -13.46 -12.76
N LYS A 455 5.60 -12.65 -13.77
CA LYS A 455 4.25 -12.12 -14.00
C LYS A 455 3.50 -12.91 -15.06
N LEU A 456 2.30 -13.40 -14.72
CA LEU A 456 1.44 -14.18 -15.61
C LEU A 456 0.52 -13.25 -16.42
N ASP A 457 0.89 -12.97 -17.67
CA ASP A 457 0.19 -11.95 -18.49
C ASP A 457 -1.27 -12.30 -18.80
N LEU A 458 -1.58 -13.59 -18.98
CA LEU A 458 -2.92 -14.06 -19.34
C LEU A 458 -3.84 -14.29 -18.13
N VAL A 459 -3.28 -14.18 -16.92
CA VAL A 459 -4.01 -14.38 -15.66
C VAL A 459 -4.25 -13.00 -15.07
N MET A 460 -5.50 -12.55 -15.06
CA MET A 460 -5.86 -11.17 -14.70
C MET A 460 -6.80 -11.11 -13.51
N VAL A 461 -6.73 -10.01 -12.77
CA VAL A 461 -7.72 -9.61 -11.76
C VAL A 461 -8.22 -8.20 -12.03
N LYS A 462 -9.47 -7.94 -11.68
CA LYS A 462 -10.07 -6.60 -11.69
C LYS A 462 -9.86 -5.95 -10.33
N LYS A 463 -9.52 -4.65 -10.33
CA LYS A 463 -9.31 -3.84 -9.12
C LYS A 463 -10.24 -2.63 -9.14
N ALA A 464 -11.04 -2.46 -8.10
CA ALA A 464 -11.92 -1.30 -7.94
C ALA A 464 -11.08 -0.07 -7.52
N ARG A 465 -10.80 0.84 -8.47
CA ARG A 465 -10.05 2.07 -8.17
C ARG A 465 -11.01 3.20 -7.78
N ALA A 466 -10.97 3.63 -6.53
CA ALA A 466 -11.77 4.75 -6.06
C ALA A 466 -11.38 6.08 -6.78
N PRO A 467 -12.35 6.99 -7.01
CA PRO A 467 -12.09 8.36 -7.46
C PRO A 467 -11.22 9.14 -6.47
N ILE A 468 -10.48 10.13 -6.95
CA ILE A 468 -9.62 10.97 -6.11
C ILE A 468 -10.30 12.30 -5.83
N LYS A 469 -10.41 12.66 -4.54
CA LYS A 469 -11.07 13.91 -4.09
C LYS A 469 -10.33 15.18 -4.50
N ASP A 470 -9.01 15.19 -4.43
CA ASP A 470 -8.15 16.32 -4.81
C ASP A 470 -6.99 15.80 -5.66
N LEU A 471 -7.21 15.73 -6.97
CA LEU A 471 -6.25 15.11 -7.90
C LEU A 471 -4.88 15.79 -7.87
N PRO A 472 -4.75 17.13 -7.93
CA PRO A 472 -3.44 17.79 -7.86
C PRO A 472 -2.68 17.48 -6.58
N LYS A 473 -3.31 17.60 -5.40
CA LYS A 473 -2.63 17.30 -4.13
C LYS A 473 -2.21 15.84 -4.04
N TYR A 474 -3.07 14.91 -4.48
CA TYR A 474 -2.71 13.49 -4.53
C TYR A 474 -1.54 13.23 -5.47
N VAL A 475 -1.56 13.80 -6.68
CA VAL A 475 -0.54 13.54 -7.70
C VAL A 475 0.82 14.13 -7.28
N PHE A 476 0.88 15.41 -6.89
CA PHE A 476 2.15 16.06 -6.53
C PHE A 476 2.61 15.72 -5.11
N GLY A 477 1.68 15.48 -4.19
CA GLY A 477 2.00 15.28 -2.77
C GLY A 477 2.32 13.84 -2.38
N THR A 478 1.74 12.87 -3.09
CA THR A 478 1.86 11.46 -2.72
C THR A 478 2.34 10.64 -3.90
N TYR A 479 1.67 10.73 -5.04
CA TYR A 479 1.84 9.77 -6.12
C TYR A 479 3.18 9.93 -6.85
N LEU A 480 3.51 11.12 -7.37
CA LEU A 480 4.78 11.37 -8.08
C LEU A 480 6.01 11.18 -7.17
N PRO A 481 6.04 11.69 -5.91
CA PRO A 481 7.11 11.36 -4.98
C PRO A 481 7.30 9.85 -4.79
N THR A 482 6.21 9.10 -4.60
CA THR A 482 6.24 7.63 -4.49
C THR A 482 6.81 6.97 -5.74
N LEU A 483 6.46 7.47 -6.95
CA LEU A 483 7.08 7.00 -8.20
C LEU A 483 8.58 7.29 -8.22
N LEU A 484 8.99 8.50 -7.85
CA LEU A 484 10.38 8.94 -7.84
C LEU A 484 11.24 8.06 -6.93
N TRP A 485 10.84 7.87 -5.68
CA TRP A 485 11.56 7.03 -4.72
C TRP A 485 11.65 5.58 -5.18
N GLY A 486 10.58 5.06 -5.79
CA GLY A 486 10.61 3.77 -6.44
C GLY A 486 11.69 3.65 -7.53
N THR A 487 11.86 4.67 -8.37
CA THR A 487 12.92 4.67 -9.40
C THR A 487 14.32 4.77 -8.83
N VAL A 488 14.49 5.46 -7.70
CA VAL A 488 15.77 5.59 -6.98
C VAL A 488 16.19 4.23 -6.40
N LEU A 489 15.31 3.56 -5.65
CA LEU A 489 15.60 2.23 -5.11
C LEU A 489 15.89 1.22 -6.22
N ASP A 490 15.12 1.27 -7.32
CA ASP A 490 15.36 0.41 -8.48
C ASP A 490 16.78 0.62 -9.05
N ALA A 491 17.27 1.86 -9.09
CA ALA A 491 18.64 2.16 -9.51
C ALA A 491 19.70 1.67 -8.51
N TRP A 492 19.43 1.76 -7.21
CA TRP A 492 20.30 1.20 -6.17
C TRP A 492 20.42 -0.33 -6.25
N ILE A 493 19.35 -1.00 -6.67
CA ILE A 493 19.33 -2.46 -6.88
C ILE A 493 19.97 -2.83 -8.22
N ASN A 494 19.53 -2.22 -9.33
CA ASN A 494 20.17 -2.36 -10.64
C ASN A 494 19.81 -1.18 -11.57
N SER A 495 20.81 -0.37 -11.92
CA SER A 495 20.63 0.79 -12.81
C SER A 495 20.35 0.41 -14.27
N ASP A 496 20.76 -0.78 -14.73
CA ASP A 496 20.63 -1.21 -16.13
C ASP A 496 19.16 -1.51 -16.45
N PRO A 497 18.53 -0.78 -17.38
CA PRO A 497 17.15 -1.05 -17.73
C PRO A 497 16.94 -2.35 -18.51
N VAL A 498 17.95 -2.93 -19.16
CA VAL A 498 17.80 -4.15 -19.99
C VAL A 498 17.33 -5.34 -19.15
N VAL A 499 17.84 -5.50 -17.92
CA VAL A 499 17.45 -6.62 -17.04
C VAL A 499 16.01 -6.54 -16.54
N LYS A 500 15.35 -5.39 -16.68
CA LYS A 500 13.97 -5.13 -16.22
C LYS A 500 12.92 -5.62 -17.21
N TYR A 501 13.34 -5.99 -18.41
CA TYR A 501 12.49 -6.52 -19.47
C TYR A 501 12.65 -8.03 -19.54
N ARG A 502 11.60 -8.70 -20.03
CA ARG A 502 11.74 -10.11 -20.40
C ARG A 502 12.61 -10.18 -21.64
N ARG A 503 13.44 -11.22 -21.74
CA ARG A 503 14.31 -11.45 -22.89
C ARG A 503 13.56 -11.32 -24.21
N ARG A 504 12.37 -11.93 -24.31
CA ARG A 504 11.52 -11.90 -25.53
C ARG A 504 10.98 -10.52 -25.91
N ASP A 505 10.92 -9.59 -24.96
CA ASP A 505 10.41 -8.22 -25.18
C ASP A 505 11.52 -7.25 -25.65
N LEU A 506 12.77 -7.72 -25.68
CA LEU A 506 13.93 -6.94 -26.10
C LEU A 506 14.21 -7.10 -27.59
N THR A 507 14.81 -6.08 -28.20
CA THR A 507 15.38 -6.19 -29.56
C THR A 507 16.54 -7.18 -29.58
N GLN A 508 16.85 -7.77 -30.74
CA GLN A 508 17.93 -8.77 -30.86
C GLN A 508 19.27 -8.28 -30.30
N ALA A 509 19.64 -7.01 -30.56
CA ALA A 509 20.85 -6.41 -30.00
C ALA A 509 20.84 -6.36 -28.47
N LYS A 510 19.68 -6.06 -27.86
CA LYS A 510 19.53 -6.04 -26.39
C LYS A 510 19.36 -7.42 -25.78
N GLN A 511 18.86 -8.40 -26.53
CA GLN A 511 18.87 -9.81 -26.12
C GLN A 511 20.31 -10.30 -25.96
N ALA A 512 21.20 -9.98 -26.90
CA ALA A 512 22.62 -10.32 -26.78
C ALA A 512 23.26 -9.69 -25.53
N ILE A 513 22.92 -8.43 -25.19
CA ILE A 513 23.34 -7.82 -23.93
C ILE A 513 22.77 -8.60 -22.74
N TRP A 514 21.47 -8.91 -22.76
CA TRP A 514 20.80 -9.63 -21.69
C TRP A 514 21.40 -11.02 -21.45
N ASP A 515 21.73 -11.74 -22.52
CA ASP A 515 22.34 -13.08 -22.51
C ASP A 515 23.81 -13.02 -22.03
N ASN A 516 24.55 -11.99 -22.42
CA ASN A 516 25.97 -11.81 -22.09
C ASN A 516 26.23 -11.07 -20.78
N LEU A 517 25.19 -10.69 -20.03
CA LEU A 517 25.37 -10.13 -18.70
C LEU A 517 26.06 -11.21 -17.84
N LYS A 518 27.38 -11.07 -17.67
CA LYS A 518 28.17 -11.87 -16.74
C LYS A 518 27.57 -11.66 -15.35
N ARG A 519 26.93 -12.70 -14.82
CA ARG A 519 26.37 -12.73 -13.45
C ARG A 519 27.25 -13.55 -12.51
N GLU A 520 28.54 -13.69 -12.82
CA GLU A 520 29.48 -14.50 -12.03
C GLU A 520 30.08 -13.68 -10.87
N ASP A 521 30.17 -12.34 -10.98
CA ASP A 521 30.68 -11.40 -9.95
C ASP A 521 29.59 -10.63 -9.19
N CYS A 522 29.92 -10.00 -8.05
CA CYS A 522 28.99 -9.22 -7.21
C CYS A 522 28.05 -8.32 -8.01
N SER A 523 26.82 -8.10 -7.50
CA SER A 523 25.84 -7.24 -8.17
C SER A 523 26.43 -5.86 -8.52
N LYS A 524 26.01 -5.30 -9.65
CA LYS A 524 26.43 -3.94 -10.07
C LYS A 524 25.63 -2.83 -9.37
N GLY A 525 24.52 -3.16 -8.71
CA GLY A 525 23.77 -2.19 -7.93
C GLY A 525 24.39 -1.98 -6.57
N VAL A 526 24.54 -0.72 -6.16
CA VAL A 526 25.22 -0.34 -4.91
C VAL A 526 24.58 -0.97 -3.66
N LEU A 527 23.25 -1.02 -3.59
CA LEU A 527 22.54 -1.62 -2.45
C LEU A 527 22.64 -3.15 -2.49
N ALA A 528 22.44 -3.76 -3.66
CA ALA A 528 22.50 -5.22 -3.80
C ALA A 528 23.92 -5.75 -3.52
N ALA A 529 24.96 -5.06 -4.00
CA ALA A 529 26.36 -5.40 -3.75
C ALA A 529 26.70 -5.32 -2.25
N ALA A 530 26.30 -4.24 -1.59
CA ALA A 530 26.58 -4.06 -0.16
C ALA A 530 25.80 -5.06 0.69
N LEU A 531 24.54 -5.34 0.36
CA LEU A 531 23.76 -6.37 1.03
C LEU A 531 24.37 -7.76 0.85
N GLN A 532 24.79 -8.12 -0.37
CA GLN A 532 25.48 -9.38 -0.63
C GLN A 532 26.76 -9.48 0.23
N SER A 533 27.60 -8.44 0.25
CA SER A 533 28.81 -8.43 1.07
C SER A 533 28.51 -8.55 2.57
N ALA A 534 27.46 -7.86 3.06
CA ALA A 534 27.06 -7.93 4.45
C ALA A 534 26.56 -9.34 4.84
N LEU A 535 25.80 -9.99 3.96
CA LEU A 535 25.34 -11.37 4.15
C LEU A 535 26.51 -12.37 4.16
N GLU A 536 27.48 -12.23 3.25
CA GLU A 536 28.69 -13.07 3.20
C GLU A 536 29.55 -12.92 4.47
N LYS A 537 29.66 -11.70 5.00
CA LYS A 537 30.41 -11.41 6.24
C LYS A 537 29.62 -11.70 7.52
N GLY A 538 28.29 -11.79 7.43
CA GLY A 538 27.39 -11.79 8.59
C GLY A 538 27.41 -10.48 9.39
N ALA A 539 27.87 -9.38 8.81
CA ALA A 539 28.05 -8.10 9.51
C ALA A 539 27.95 -6.90 8.54
N PHE A 540 27.49 -5.76 9.06
CA PHE A 540 27.47 -4.49 8.36
C PHE A 540 28.10 -3.41 9.25
N THR A 541 29.36 -3.08 9.00
CA THR A 541 30.14 -2.23 9.90
C THR A 541 29.81 -0.75 9.69
N LYS A 542 30.21 0.10 10.65
CA LYS A 542 30.10 1.56 10.51
C LYS A 542 30.83 2.08 9.26
N SER A 543 31.96 1.48 8.90
CA SER A 543 32.70 1.84 7.68
C SER A 543 31.93 1.45 6.43
N ASP A 544 31.37 0.24 6.37
CA ASP A 544 30.53 -0.20 5.24
C ASP A 544 29.32 0.72 5.08
N ARG A 545 28.68 1.09 6.21
CA ARG A 545 27.53 1.99 6.26
C ARG A 545 27.84 3.37 5.71
N ASN A 546 28.95 3.98 6.13
CA ASN A 546 29.35 5.30 5.64
C ASN A 546 29.68 5.27 4.14
N ASN A 547 30.46 4.28 3.70
CA ASN A 547 30.81 4.13 2.28
C ASN A 547 29.57 3.93 1.39
N LEU A 548 28.63 3.10 1.85
CA LEU A 548 27.39 2.88 1.12
C LEU A 548 26.52 4.14 1.08
N ARG A 549 26.45 4.92 2.16
CA ARG A 549 25.67 6.16 2.21
C ARG A 549 26.05 7.10 1.06
N ASP A 550 27.34 7.33 0.87
CA ASP A 550 27.84 8.26 -0.16
C ASP A 550 27.50 7.75 -1.57
N LEU A 551 27.65 6.44 -1.81
CA LEU A 551 27.28 5.79 -3.07
C LEU A 551 25.77 5.85 -3.34
N LEU A 552 24.93 5.66 -2.31
CA LEU A 552 23.47 5.76 -2.45
C LEU A 552 23.05 7.18 -2.83
N VAL A 553 23.67 8.20 -2.22
CA VAL A 553 23.43 9.61 -2.54
C VAL A 553 23.82 9.90 -3.99
N GLU A 554 25.02 9.53 -4.41
CA GLU A 554 25.52 9.75 -5.76
C GLU A 554 24.61 9.09 -6.83
N VAL A 555 24.34 7.80 -6.69
CA VAL A 555 23.51 7.04 -7.63
C VAL A 555 22.07 7.55 -7.62
N GLY A 556 21.55 7.94 -6.45
CA GLY A 556 20.20 8.47 -6.29
C GLY A 556 20.02 9.81 -7.00
N LEU A 557 20.92 10.77 -6.81
CA LEU A 557 20.86 12.08 -7.48
C LEU A 557 21.00 11.96 -9.01
N LYS A 558 21.86 11.05 -9.48
CA LYS A 558 21.96 10.71 -10.91
C LYS A 558 20.63 10.17 -11.45
N ARG A 559 19.99 9.24 -10.72
CA ARG A 559 18.68 8.70 -11.11
C ARG A 559 17.58 9.76 -11.10
N ILE A 560 17.53 10.62 -10.09
CA ILE A 560 16.57 11.74 -10.02
C ILE A 560 16.75 12.67 -11.23
N THR A 561 17.99 12.94 -11.64
CA THR A 561 18.29 13.72 -12.86
C THR A 561 17.74 13.04 -14.12
N GLU A 562 17.92 11.72 -14.27
CA GLU A 562 17.34 10.96 -15.38
C GLU A 562 15.80 11.04 -15.41
N VAL A 563 15.16 10.95 -14.24
CA VAL A 563 13.71 11.08 -14.08
C VAL A 563 13.26 12.48 -14.48
N ARG A 564 13.92 13.54 -13.99
CA ARG A 564 13.63 14.94 -14.36
C ARG A 564 13.66 15.13 -15.87
N ARG A 565 14.74 14.69 -16.52
CA ARG A 565 14.88 14.78 -17.99
C ARG A 565 13.78 14.04 -18.72
N GLN A 566 13.46 12.84 -18.28
CA GLN A 566 12.45 12.02 -18.95
C GLN A 566 11.04 12.59 -18.77
N TRP A 567 10.66 12.94 -17.54
CA TRP A 567 9.33 13.47 -17.24
C TRP A 567 9.14 14.88 -17.78
N GLY A 568 10.17 15.73 -17.76
CA GLY A 568 10.14 17.05 -18.40
C GLY A 568 9.88 17.00 -19.91
N LYS A 569 10.23 15.88 -20.57
CA LYS A 569 9.96 15.61 -22.00
C LYS A 569 8.61 14.92 -22.25
N LEU A 570 7.82 14.63 -21.21
CA LEU A 570 6.49 14.02 -21.32
C LEU A 570 5.44 15.07 -21.70
N THR A 571 5.56 15.62 -22.90
CA THR A 571 4.61 16.57 -23.50
C THR A 571 4.06 16.04 -24.82
N ALA A 572 2.90 16.56 -25.25
CA ALA A 572 2.29 16.24 -26.54
C ALA A 572 2.62 17.32 -27.58
N GLY A 573 3.11 16.90 -28.76
CA GLY A 573 3.31 17.73 -29.96
C GLY A 573 4.59 18.57 -30.00
N THR A 574 5.43 18.34 -31.02
CA THR A 574 6.19 19.38 -31.74
C THR A 574 5.72 19.49 -33.20
N GLY A 575 4.63 18.80 -33.55
CA GLY A 575 4.07 18.76 -34.90
C GLY A 575 3.21 19.99 -35.17
N LYS A 576 3.55 20.71 -36.24
CA LYS A 576 2.86 21.88 -36.80
C LYS A 576 1.33 21.73 -36.75
N SER A 577 0.68 22.42 -35.82
CA SER A 577 -0.72 22.79 -35.90
C SER A 577 -0.91 23.99 -34.96
N ASP A 578 -1.27 25.13 -35.55
CA ASP A 578 -1.28 26.46 -34.96
C ASP A 578 -2.26 26.60 -33.78
N GLY A 579 -1.74 26.36 -32.58
CA GLY A 579 -2.37 26.64 -31.29
C GLY A 579 -1.32 26.65 -30.18
N PRO A 580 -1.52 27.39 -29.09
CA PRO A 580 -0.44 27.73 -28.15
C PRO A 580 0.05 26.51 -27.37
N GLY A 581 1.31 26.12 -27.60
CA GLY A 581 2.16 25.36 -26.68
C GLY A 581 1.97 23.84 -26.66
N SER A 582 3.08 23.11 -26.49
CA SER A 582 3.04 21.66 -26.22
C SER A 582 2.16 21.39 -24.99
N LYS A 583 1.32 20.35 -25.03
CA LYS A 583 0.49 20.00 -23.86
C LYS A 583 1.39 19.42 -22.78
N GLU A 584 1.65 20.20 -21.74
CA GLU A 584 2.32 19.76 -20.53
C GLU A 584 1.46 18.73 -19.78
N THR A 585 2.12 17.83 -19.05
CA THR A 585 1.50 16.82 -18.19
C THR A 585 1.84 17.08 -16.72
N PHE A 586 1.14 16.42 -15.79
CA PHE A 586 1.47 16.51 -14.36
C PHE A 586 2.95 16.19 -14.10
N ALA A 587 3.48 15.13 -14.73
CA ALA A 587 4.89 14.77 -14.58
C ALA A 587 5.84 15.86 -15.14
N SER A 588 5.52 16.43 -16.31
CA SER A 588 6.41 17.39 -16.96
C SER A 588 6.46 18.72 -16.22
N ILE A 589 5.33 19.24 -15.72
CA ILE A 589 5.34 20.47 -14.93
C ILE A 589 6.02 20.30 -13.57
N TRP A 590 5.93 19.12 -12.95
CA TRP A 590 6.63 18.83 -11.70
C TRP A 590 8.13 18.71 -11.91
N ALA A 591 8.55 18.01 -12.96
CA ALA A 591 9.97 17.88 -13.31
C ALA A 591 10.62 19.23 -13.68
N LYS A 592 9.87 20.12 -14.33
CA LYS A 592 10.27 21.48 -14.71
C LYS A 592 10.21 22.50 -13.56
N GLY A 593 9.54 22.18 -12.46
CA GLY A 593 9.36 23.10 -11.34
C GLY A 593 8.36 24.24 -11.59
N ILE A 594 7.42 24.07 -12.53
CA ILE A 594 6.47 25.11 -12.97
C ILE A 594 5.02 24.83 -12.51
N VAL A 595 4.86 24.09 -11.40
CA VAL A 595 3.52 23.75 -10.88
C VAL A 595 2.71 25.00 -10.50
N LYS A 596 3.39 26.04 -10.00
CA LYS A 596 2.80 27.34 -9.59
C LYS A 596 2.02 28.01 -10.71
N ASP A 597 2.46 27.85 -11.96
CA ASP A 597 1.83 28.45 -13.15
C ASP A 597 0.44 27.90 -13.46
N TYR A 598 0.15 26.70 -12.95
CA TYR A 598 -1.13 25.99 -13.14
C TYR A 598 -1.91 25.87 -11.83
N PHE A 599 -1.20 25.80 -10.70
CA PHE A 599 -1.76 25.59 -9.38
C PHE A 599 -1.13 26.56 -8.34
N PRO A 600 -1.38 27.87 -8.47
CA PRO A 600 -0.74 28.88 -7.60
C PRO A 600 -1.12 28.76 -6.12
N SER A 601 -2.21 28.06 -5.80
CA SER A 601 -2.70 27.83 -4.45
C SER A 601 -2.10 26.60 -3.76
N LEU A 602 -1.23 25.85 -4.44
CA LEU A 602 -0.55 24.69 -3.85
C LEU A 602 0.69 25.14 -3.08
N ALA A 603 0.90 24.55 -1.90
CA ALA A 603 2.08 24.78 -1.06
C ALA A 603 3.40 24.46 -1.80
N GLU A 604 4.48 25.03 -1.31
CA GLU A 604 5.84 25.02 -1.87
C GLU A 604 6.39 23.59 -2.05
N LYS A 605 6.02 22.68 -1.14
CA LYS A 605 6.39 21.26 -1.24
C LYS A 605 5.92 20.58 -2.53
N TYR A 606 4.88 21.08 -3.18
CA TYR A 606 4.35 20.51 -4.42
C TYR A 606 5.02 21.08 -5.68
N GLN A 607 5.92 22.07 -5.55
CA GLN A 607 6.32 22.93 -6.67
C GLN A 607 7.32 22.31 -7.64
N GLY A 608 7.86 21.12 -7.36
CA GLY A 608 8.74 20.41 -8.29
C GLY A 608 9.73 19.47 -7.63
N ILE A 609 10.69 18.98 -8.42
CA ILE A 609 11.76 18.10 -7.95
C ILE A 609 12.98 18.85 -7.40
N ALA A 610 13.40 19.92 -8.08
CA ALA A 610 14.69 20.57 -7.83
C ALA A 610 14.59 22.10 -7.95
N HIS A 611 15.09 22.81 -6.95
CA HIS A 611 14.98 24.26 -6.78
C HIS A 611 16.17 24.79 -5.98
N ILE A 612 16.58 26.03 -6.25
CA ILE A 612 17.48 26.79 -5.37
C ILE A 612 16.69 28.00 -4.85
N GLY A 613 16.36 27.99 -3.56
CA GLY A 613 15.46 29.00 -2.99
C GLY A 613 14.06 28.90 -3.60
N GLU A 614 13.62 29.95 -4.30
CA GLU A 614 12.33 30.00 -5.00
C GLU A 614 12.42 29.62 -6.49
N GLU A 615 13.63 29.50 -7.04
CA GLU A 615 13.83 29.33 -8.47
C GLU A 615 14.00 27.84 -8.87
N PRO A 616 13.28 27.34 -9.88
CA PRO A 616 13.41 25.97 -10.34
C PRO A 616 14.74 25.75 -11.07
N LEU A 617 15.42 24.64 -10.78
CA LEU A 617 16.60 24.24 -11.53
C LEU A 617 16.20 23.77 -12.94
N ALA A 618 16.94 24.18 -13.95
CA ALA A 618 16.72 23.74 -15.33
C ALA A 618 16.75 22.20 -15.42
N VAL A 619 15.82 21.61 -16.17
CA VAL A 619 15.61 20.15 -16.26
C VAL A 619 16.87 19.40 -16.72
N GLU A 620 17.70 20.05 -17.53
CA GLU A 620 18.93 19.45 -18.07
C GLU A 620 20.12 19.55 -17.11
N SER A 621 20.04 20.38 -16.05
CA SER A 621 21.09 20.50 -15.03
C SER A 621 21.21 19.21 -14.23
N MET A 622 22.46 18.75 -14.04
CA MET A 622 22.78 17.62 -13.17
C MET A 622 22.58 18.03 -11.70
N LEU A 623 22.02 17.13 -10.91
CA LEU A 623 21.98 17.26 -9.46
C LEU A 623 23.26 16.64 -8.89
N THR A 624 23.98 17.38 -8.07
CA THR A 624 25.25 16.95 -7.45
C THR A 624 25.15 16.87 -5.94
N GLU A 625 24.23 17.62 -5.34
CA GLU A 625 24.04 17.67 -3.89
C GLU A 625 22.57 17.47 -3.51
N ILE A 626 22.32 16.98 -2.29
CA ILE A 626 20.95 16.83 -1.77
C ILE A 626 20.25 18.19 -1.68
N ALA A 627 21.02 19.27 -1.44
CA ALA A 627 20.53 20.64 -1.38
C ALA A 627 19.93 21.14 -2.72
N ASP A 628 20.22 20.48 -3.84
CA ASP A 628 19.62 20.78 -5.14
C ASP A 628 18.14 20.35 -5.22
N LEU A 629 17.69 19.46 -4.32
CA LEU A 629 16.32 18.98 -4.26
C LEU A 629 15.41 20.00 -3.57
N ASN A 630 14.11 19.92 -3.85
CA ASN A 630 13.10 20.74 -3.19
C ASN A 630 13.22 20.66 -1.65
N GLN A 631 13.68 21.73 -1.02
CA GLN A 631 13.92 21.81 0.42
C GLN A 631 12.65 21.62 1.27
N TYR A 632 11.47 21.89 0.72
CA TYR A 632 10.21 21.83 1.46
C TYR A 632 9.66 20.41 1.63
N GLN A 633 10.24 19.41 0.94
CA GLN A 633 9.86 18.00 1.08
C GLN A 633 10.98 17.03 0.66
N LEU A 634 11.45 17.14 -0.58
CA LEU A 634 12.26 16.09 -1.21
C LEU A 634 13.67 15.97 -0.65
N HIS A 635 14.24 17.05 -0.09
CA HIS A 635 15.53 16.99 0.61
C HIS A 635 15.47 15.99 1.78
N ASN A 636 14.55 16.22 2.72
CA ASN A 636 14.41 15.37 3.91
C ASN A 636 13.98 13.96 3.52
N ASP A 637 13.03 13.84 2.59
CA ASP A 637 12.57 12.55 2.10
C ASP A 637 13.73 11.73 1.50
N PHE A 638 14.59 12.33 0.66
CA PHE A 638 15.71 11.59 0.07
C PHE A 638 16.72 11.11 1.13
N SER A 639 17.02 11.93 2.14
CA SER A 639 17.86 11.51 3.28
C SER A 639 17.24 10.36 4.07
N ILE A 640 15.94 10.40 4.33
CA ILE A 640 15.19 9.31 4.97
C ILE A 640 15.28 8.04 4.12
N LEU A 641 15.11 8.14 2.79
CA LEU A 641 15.19 7.01 1.88
C LEU A 641 16.57 6.32 1.91
N VAL A 642 17.64 7.12 1.98
CA VAL A 642 19.02 6.62 2.13
C VAL A 642 19.18 5.90 3.46
N ASP A 643 18.73 6.52 4.56
CA ASP A 643 18.80 5.91 5.89
C ASP A 643 18.03 4.59 5.95
N ASP A 644 16.80 4.54 5.42
CA ASP A 644 15.96 3.34 5.35
C ASP A 644 16.63 2.20 4.55
N ALA A 645 17.39 2.52 3.50
CA ALA A 645 18.12 1.54 2.69
C ALA A 645 19.33 0.95 3.42
N LEU A 646 20.07 1.78 4.18
CA LEU A 646 21.14 1.30 5.07
C LEU A 646 20.56 0.38 6.15
N GLU A 647 19.45 0.82 6.73
CA GLU A 647 18.67 0.13 7.74
C GLU A 647 18.07 -1.20 7.24
N TYR A 648 17.73 -1.30 5.95
CA TYR A 648 17.26 -2.55 5.35
C TYR A 648 18.33 -3.65 5.36
N ILE A 649 19.61 -3.32 5.27
CA ILE A 649 20.70 -4.31 5.38
C ILE A 649 20.74 -4.89 6.79
N GLU A 650 20.69 -4.03 7.81
CA GLU A 650 20.63 -4.45 9.22
C GLU A 650 19.37 -5.27 9.51
N TRP A 651 18.24 -4.87 8.95
CA TRP A 651 17.00 -5.62 9.04
C TRP A 651 17.13 -7.01 8.41
N THR A 652 17.73 -7.10 7.23
CA THR A 652 17.95 -8.38 6.53
C THR A 652 18.85 -9.32 7.34
N LEU A 653 19.92 -8.80 7.96
CA LEU A 653 20.78 -9.59 8.86
C LEU A 653 20.03 -10.12 10.10
N ASN A 654 19.00 -9.39 10.57
CA ASN A 654 18.18 -9.79 11.71
C ASN A 654 16.98 -10.67 11.34
N TRP A 655 16.66 -10.79 10.05
CA TRP A 655 15.50 -11.54 9.56
C TRP A 655 15.44 -13.01 10.05
N PRO A 656 16.55 -13.78 10.08
CA PRO A 656 16.52 -15.16 10.58
C PRO A 656 16.01 -15.29 12.03
N LYS A 657 16.28 -14.29 12.88
CA LYS A 657 15.80 -14.27 14.27
C LYS A 657 14.28 -14.16 14.32
N ILE A 658 13.70 -13.35 13.44
CA ILE A 658 12.24 -13.19 13.36
C ILE A 658 11.59 -14.44 12.77
N VAL A 659 12.23 -15.07 11.79
CA VAL A 659 11.80 -16.40 11.29
C VAL A 659 11.72 -17.41 12.43
N GLN A 660 12.75 -17.48 13.28
CA GLN A 660 12.77 -18.39 14.44
C GLN A 660 11.65 -18.08 15.44
N VAL A 661 11.44 -16.81 15.80
CA VAL A 661 10.35 -16.40 16.70
C VAL A 661 8.99 -16.80 16.14
N VAL A 662 8.72 -16.48 14.88
CA VAL A 662 7.44 -16.81 14.22
C VAL A 662 7.22 -18.32 14.19
N ARG A 663 8.27 -19.12 13.97
CA ARG A 663 8.19 -20.59 13.90
C ARG A 663 8.19 -21.28 15.26
N SER A 664 8.64 -20.62 16.33
CA SER A 664 8.71 -21.19 17.68
C SER A 664 7.35 -21.57 18.27
N VAL A 665 6.27 -20.94 17.79
CA VAL A 665 4.91 -21.22 18.24
C VAL A 665 4.44 -22.57 17.66
N LYS A 666 3.90 -23.46 18.49
CA LYS A 666 3.34 -24.75 18.00
C LYS A 666 2.27 -24.52 16.92
N GLN A 667 2.31 -25.30 15.84
CA GLN A 667 1.30 -25.25 14.78
C GLN A 667 -0.11 -25.54 15.30
N GLY A 668 -1.09 -24.79 14.81
CA GLY A 668 -2.50 -24.81 15.24
C GLY A 668 -2.82 -23.91 16.43
N LYS A 669 -1.82 -23.21 17.01
CA LYS A 669 -2.03 -22.34 18.19
C LYS A 669 -2.44 -20.92 17.85
N VAL A 670 -2.03 -20.42 16.69
CA VAL A 670 -2.30 -19.04 16.27
C VAL A 670 -3.23 -19.03 15.06
N LYS A 671 -4.06 -18.00 14.94
CA LYS A 671 -5.06 -17.84 13.86
C LYS A 671 -4.47 -17.92 12.45
N THR A 672 -3.18 -17.68 12.32
CA THR A 672 -2.43 -17.76 11.07
C THR A 672 -2.21 -19.20 10.58
N ASP A 673 -2.29 -20.21 11.44
CA ASP A 673 -1.93 -21.61 11.14
C ASP A 673 -3.02 -22.35 10.36
N LEU A 674 -2.69 -23.14 9.34
CA LEU A 674 -3.68 -23.88 8.54
C LEU A 674 -4.61 -24.77 9.37
N SER A 675 -4.11 -25.37 10.45
CA SER A 675 -4.87 -26.22 11.36
C SER A 675 -5.66 -25.46 12.43
N TRP A 676 -5.55 -24.13 12.50
CA TRP A 676 -6.35 -23.34 13.43
C TRP A 676 -7.84 -23.41 13.06
N VAL A 677 -8.66 -23.70 14.07
CA VAL A 677 -10.11 -23.76 13.98
C VAL A 677 -10.67 -22.74 14.97
N PRO A 678 -11.65 -21.91 14.57
CA PRO A 678 -12.34 -21.05 15.51
C PRO A 678 -13.03 -21.87 16.59
N ASP A 679 -13.10 -21.34 17.82
CA ASP A 679 -13.85 -21.98 18.90
C ASP A 679 -15.29 -22.25 18.43
N LYS A 680 -15.76 -23.47 18.71
CA LYS A 680 -17.18 -23.80 18.48
C LYS A 680 -18.01 -22.88 19.37
N PRO A 681 -19.12 -22.31 18.88
CA PRO A 681 -20.02 -21.56 19.75
C PRO A 681 -20.46 -22.50 20.89
N VAL A 682 -20.34 -21.99 22.12
CA VAL A 682 -20.90 -22.60 23.33
C VAL A 682 -22.42 -22.54 23.26
#